data_AF-A0A914CUU7-F1
#
_entry.id   AF-A0A914CUU7-F1
#
_cell.length_a   1.000
_cell.length_b   1.000
_cell.length_c   1.000
_cell.angle_alpha   90.00
_cell.angle_beta   90.00
_cell.angle_gamma   90.00
#
_symmetry.space_group_name_H-M   'P 1'
#
loop_
_entity.id
_entity.type
_entity.pdbx_description
1 polymer ?
#
loop_
_entity_poly.entity_id
_entity_poly.type
_entity_poly.pdbx_seq_one_letter_code
_entity_poly.pdbx_strand_id
1 'polypeptide(L)'
;MVDQISWMSQKSKQGAYYKIDNLVKNIAYPDFIYDDNALNQYYSALKFSTSGTTVQDYVTLLNDLTRFSYWTSYNYTTFKDIKRDDFNGPPGVVNAWYQPELNSITFPAAILQAPFFDPGWPASINFGAMGIIAGHELTHGFDDEGVQWDGTGVLSTWMDANSSVAFKNMASCVIDEYSQFCPLAGITNPETNLPYSPSCINGRQTQGENIADNGGIHSAFRAYRNAMNFNGPDQRLPGNLVGQFTHDQLFFLSFAQIWCQLPDSPNRVYEQILSDPHSPSKYRVWGTLKNYPAFQTAFNCPSGTNYTNPNHCNVWITDIKPVTGIPPTTPLVPDLNIPPAQPINSSSNVSSKYEKYAQYLTNSIDTTRDPCNDFYAYACGKYQQPYVSIFDMMNNNFVTMAQAMQQVNNEDTKPIQQVKTYFNVCRNALDNWDDMIKSGSQVIKHMQGFQNYTGVCFPLFDKNCNANWLNPTQLGRALGSLSGQALTDTFLTPYADTNWKDPQGPHPYALFVDQPTLANPWIYYIDPAWTELQASYQAQIVQLFQNFAYVLNITTLTMNDYNNVAMDIMNLEVILARELSTDEITRRNFARSYNLFTVDTAKKNYSFIDWPTYFKELFVYAQYEVQTYTNQPDFEFIVMETNKTDMLGGLLTSTNNYNINPTTLFNYLNFRLLITHQDILYSPSSMFKASTKKWKHRLHKPVLGRPRYEPVRKQKDSTNDIGNQIQCAEATMNDMQYANARVFIDWIYPIAGTNRSRIRDSVQKIADSIVIGFRSMIDQIYWMSFVSKKGAYDKIDKLVKNVAFPDFITNNTQLQN
;
A
#
# COMPACT_ATOMS: atom_id res chain seq x y z
N MET A 1 -18.19 6.49 19.34
CA MET A 1 -17.61 5.14 19.56
C MET A 1 -16.66 5.19 20.75
N VAL A 2 -15.62 6.02 20.73
CA VAL A 2 -14.64 6.22 21.82
C VAL A 2 -15.25 6.35 23.23
N ASP A 3 -16.29 7.17 23.41
CA ASP A 3 -16.90 7.35 24.74
C ASP A 3 -17.46 6.06 25.35
N GLN A 4 -17.95 5.16 24.50
CA GLN A 4 -18.57 3.91 24.92
C GLN A 4 -17.54 2.87 25.36
N ILE A 5 -16.26 3.06 25.02
CA ILE A 5 -15.20 2.11 25.36
C ILE A 5 -14.96 2.14 26.87
N SER A 6 -15.35 1.06 27.55
CA SER A 6 -15.27 0.94 29.01
C SER A 6 -13.86 0.64 29.52
N TRP A 7 -13.04 0.02 28.69
CA TRP A 7 -11.67 -0.37 29.03
C TRP A 7 -10.63 0.73 28.82
N MET A 8 -11.02 1.88 28.23
CA MET A 8 -10.17 3.06 28.10
C MET A 8 -10.42 4.04 29.24
N SER A 9 -9.35 4.55 29.84
CA SER A 9 -9.45 5.66 30.79
C SER A 9 -9.83 6.97 30.10
N GLN A 10 -10.24 7.97 30.89
CA GLN A 10 -10.53 9.31 30.37
C GLN A 10 -9.32 9.95 29.68
N LYS A 11 -8.09 9.70 30.18
CA LYS A 11 -6.86 10.21 29.57
C LYS A 11 -6.62 9.59 28.19
N SER A 12 -6.75 8.27 28.08
CA SER A 12 -6.60 7.57 26.79
C SER A 12 -7.69 8.02 25.80
N LYS A 13 -8.93 8.26 26.25
CA LYS A 13 -10.00 8.82 25.41
C LYS A 13 -9.65 10.22 24.89
N GLN A 14 -9.06 11.08 25.72
CA GLN A 14 -8.57 12.39 25.28
C GLN A 14 -7.47 12.28 24.21
N GLY A 15 -6.55 11.32 24.35
CA GLY A 15 -5.55 11.02 23.32
C GLY A 15 -6.18 10.58 21.99
N ALA A 16 -7.16 9.68 22.05
CA ALA A 16 -7.91 9.27 20.86
C ALA A 16 -8.66 10.44 20.20
N TYR A 17 -9.26 11.33 21.01
CA TYR A 17 -9.85 12.57 20.48
C TYR A 17 -8.81 13.44 19.81
N TYR A 18 -7.73 13.79 20.50
CA TYR A 18 -6.65 14.58 19.91
C TYR A 18 -6.19 14.03 18.56
N LYS A 19 -6.14 12.71 18.41
CA LYS A 19 -5.85 12.04 17.14
C LYS A 19 -6.89 12.28 16.05
N ILE A 20 -8.17 12.03 16.34
CA ILE A 20 -9.28 12.28 15.41
C ILE A 20 -9.34 13.76 15.00
N ASP A 21 -9.04 14.65 15.94
CA ASP A 21 -9.22 16.10 15.81
C ASP A 21 -8.20 16.74 14.88
N ASN A 22 -7.01 16.16 14.87
CA ASN A 22 -5.89 16.59 14.04
C ASN A 22 -5.77 15.77 12.77
N LEU A 23 -6.70 14.84 12.48
CA LEU A 23 -6.66 14.02 11.27
C LEU A 23 -6.71 14.89 10.01
N VAL A 24 -5.68 14.77 9.17
CA VAL A 24 -5.65 15.41 7.84
C VAL A 24 -6.34 14.51 6.83
N LYS A 25 -7.15 15.10 5.94
CA LYS A 25 -7.99 14.37 4.99
C LYS A 25 -7.62 14.76 3.57
N ASN A 26 -7.10 13.81 2.83
CA ASN A 26 -6.60 13.97 1.47
C ASN A 26 -7.60 13.29 0.52
N ILE A 27 -8.46 14.07 -0.12
CA ILE A 27 -9.59 13.55 -0.90
C ILE A 27 -9.41 13.87 -2.38
N ALA A 28 -9.63 12.87 -3.23
CA ALA A 28 -9.54 12.88 -4.67
C ALA A 28 -8.10 13.08 -5.21
N TYR A 29 -7.50 14.25 -5.03
CA TYR A 29 -6.17 14.59 -5.53
C TYR A 29 -5.63 15.85 -4.85
N PRO A 30 -4.30 16.10 -4.88
CA PRO A 30 -3.74 17.30 -4.28
C PRO A 30 -3.94 18.53 -5.18
N ASP A 31 -4.21 19.68 -4.57
CA ASP A 31 -4.62 20.91 -5.26
C ASP A 31 -3.59 21.41 -6.28
N PHE A 32 -2.29 21.24 -5.99
CA PHE A 32 -1.21 21.77 -6.82
C PHE A 32 -1.16 21.17 -8.23
N ILE A 33 -1.79 20.01 -8.48
CA ILE A 33 -1.74 19.39 -9.82
C ILE A 33 -2.51 20.21 -10.86
N TYR A 34 -3.38 21.13 -10.43
CA TYR A 34 -4.10 22.07 -11.29
C TYR A 34 -3.39 23.42 -11.47
N ASP A 35 -2.41 23.71 -10.63
CA ASP A 35 -1.54 24.87 -10.84
C ASP A 35 -0.40 24.43 -11.76
N ASP A 36 -0.47 24.87 -13.01
CA ASP A 36 0.50 24.51 -14.04
C ASP A 36 1.92 24.94 -13.64
N ASN A 37 2.09 26.04 -12.91
CA ASN A 37 3.41 26.48 -12.42
C ASN A 37 3.92 25.57 -11.31
N ALA A 38 3.06 25.21 -10.34
CA ALA A 38 3.41 24.30 -9.27
C ALA A 38 3.75 22.89 -9.80
N LEU A 39 2.98 22.38 -10.77
CA LEU A 39 3.24 21.10 -11.42
C LEU A 39 4.56 21.14 -12.23
N ASN A 40 4.82 22.22 -12.97
CA ASN A 40 6.09 22.44 -13.66
C ASN A 40 7.27 22.46 -12.69
N GLN A 41 7.11 23.10 -11.52
CA GLN A 41 8.14 23.18 -10.49
C GLN A 41 8.43 21.80 -9.88
N TYR A 42 7.38 21.01 -9.59
CA TYR A 42 7.50 19.65 -9.06
C TYR A 42 8.36 18.75 -9.97
N TYR A 43 8.11 18.78 -11.28
CA TYR A 43 8.84 17.99 -12.28
C TYR A 43 10.10 18.69 -12.85
N SER A 44 10.53 19.81 -12.25
CA SER A 44 11.62 20.62 -12.81
C SER A 44 12.95 19.87 -12.94
N ALA A 45 13.22 18.91 -12.05
CA ALA A 45 14.42 18.06 -12.07
C ALA A 45 14.35 16.91 -13.08
N LEU A 46 13.16 16.55 -13.57
CA LEU A 46 13.00 15.48 -14.56
C LEU A 46 13.35 16.00 -15.95
N LYS A 47 14.48 15.53 -16.48
CA LYS A 47 15.03 15.95 -17.78
C LYS A 47 15.05 14.79 -18.77
N PHE A 48 14.09 14.76 -19.68
CA PHE A 48 14.16 13.93 -20.89
C PHE A 48 13.50 14.65 -22.06
N SER A 49 13.90 14.30 -23.29
CA SER A 49 13.41 14.98 -24.49
C SER A 49 11.96 14.63 -24.78
N THR A 50 11.11 15.64 -24.96
CA THR A 50 9.72 15.51 -25.44
C THR A 50 9.54 15.92 -26.90
N SER A 51 10.60 16.42 -27.56
CA SER A 51 10.55 16.99 -28.91
C SER A 51 11.79 16.67 -29.74
N GLY A 52 11.63 16.33 -31.01
CA GLY A 52 12.72 16.10 -31.98
C GLY A 52 12.60 14.80 -32.78
N THR A 53 13.58 14.52 -33.64
CA THR A 53 13.64 13.28 -34.46
C THR A 53 14.22 12.08 -33.71
N THR A 54 14.70 12.26 -32.46
CA THR A 54 15.30 11.21 -31.65
C THR A 54 14.48 11.03 -30.37
N VAL A 55 13.57 10.05 -30.39
CA VAL A 55 12.90 9.57 -29.19
C VAL A 55 13.95 8.81 -28.36
N GLN A 56 14.07 9.14 -27.08
CA GLN A 56 14.96 8.44 -26.14
C GLN A 56 14.50 6.99 -26.00
N ASP A 57 15.44 6.04 -25.92
CA ASP A 57 15.07 4.64 -25.68
C ASP A 57 14.49 4.48 -24.27
N TYR A 58 13.57 3.52 -24.12
CA TYR A 58 12.81 3.34 -22.89
C TYR A 58 13.68 3.04 -21.66
N VAL A 59 14.77 2.28 -21.82
CA VAL A 59 15.64 1.95 -20.69
C VAL A 59 16.39 3.19 -20.20
N THR A 60 16.87 4.04 -21.10
CA THR A 60 17.45 5.32 -20.69
C THR A 60 16.41 6.21 -20.00
N LEU A 61 15.16 6.23 -20.47
CA LEU A 61 14.07 6.98 -19.82
C LEU A 61 13.77 6.46 -18.40
N LEU A 62 13.73 5.14 -18.20
CA LEU A 62 13.57 4.54 -16.86
C LEU A 62 14.70 4.94 -15.90
N ASN A 63 15.94 5.05 -16.39
CA ASN A 63 17.05 5.55 -15.58
C ASN A 63 16.84 7.01 -15.15
N ASP A 64 16.30 7.86 -16.02
CA ASP A 64 16.01 9.26 -15.67
C ASP A 64 14.82 9.39 -14.70
N LEU A 65 13.79 8.55 -14.84
CA LEU A 65 12.69 8.44 -13.88
C LEU A 65 13.18 7.93 -12.52
N THR A 66 14.08 6.95 -12.51
CA THR A 66 14.73 6.44 -11.29
C THR A 66 15.51 7.56 -10.58
N ARG A 67 16.29 8.35 -11.31
CA ARG A 67 17.00 9.52 -10.76
C ARG A 67 16.03 10.53 -10.17
N PHE A 68 14.93 10.80 -10.86
CA PHE A 68 13.89 11.70 -10.37
C PHE A 68 13.23 11.16 -9.09
N SER A 69 12.98 9.85 -9.00
CA SER A 69 12.45 9.22 -7.79
C SER A 69 13.38 9.37 -6.58
N TYR A 70 14.70 9.24 -6.76
CA TYR A 70 15.67 9.56 -5.70
C TYR A 70 15.67 11.03 -5.34
N TRP A 71 15.62 11.91 -6.33
CA TRP A 71 15.56 13.34 -6.13
C TRP A 71 14.32 13.68 -5.27
N THR A 72 13.14 13.18 -5.61
CA THR A 72 11.91 13.45 -4.84
C THR A 72 11.98 12.85 -3.43
N SER A 73 12.43 11.60 -3.29
CA SER A 73 12.43 10.90 -1.99
C SER A 73 13.42 11.52 -1.00
N TYR A 74 14.63 11.87 -1.43
CA TYR A 74 15.66 12.36 -0.52
C TYR A 74 15.58 13.86 -0.24
N ASN A 75 14.93 14.65 -1.08
CA ASN A 75 14.78 16.09 -0.83
C ASN A 75 13.93 16.41 0.40
N TYR A 76 13.05 15.49 0.83
CA TYR A 76 12.30 15.59 2.09
C TYR A 76 13.20 15.89 3.29
N THR A 77 14.42 15.36 3.32
CA THR A 77 15.38 15.55 4.43
C THR A 77 15.75 17.00 4.72
N THR A 78 15.48 17.93 3.79
CA THR A 78 15.74 19.37 3.95
C THR A 78 14.47 20.22 4.08
N PHE A 79 13.29 19.61 3.99
CA PHE A 79 12.03 20.32 4.14
C PHE A 79 11.92 20.90 5.54
N LYS A 80 11.31 22.08 5.65
CA LYS A 80 11.14 22.79 6.93
C LYS A 80 9.79 22.58 7.59
N ASP A 81 8.82 22.10 6.82
CA ASP A 81 7.47 21.82 7.29
C ASP A 81 7.05 20.41 6.88
N ILE A 82 6.34 19.75 7.77
CA ILE A 82 5.74 18.44 7.49
C ILE A 82 4.54 18.58 6.53
N LYS A 83 4.58 17.85 5.41
CA LYS A 83 3.56 17.83 4.36
C LYS A 83 2.54 16.72 4.60
N ARG A 84 1.67 16.93 5.60
CA ARG A 84 0.61 15.98 5.98
C ARG A 84 -0.51 15.87 4.93
N ASP A 85 -0.60 16.86 4.06
CA ASP A 85 -1.53 16.98 2.94
C ASP A 85 -1.02 16.32 1.64
N ASP A 86 0.22 15.81 1.64
CA ASP A 86 0.68 14.98 0.54
C ASP A 86 -0.03 13.62 0.56
N PHE A 87 -0.41 13.16 -0.63
CA PHE A 87 -1.01 11.85 -0.83
C PHE A 87 0.06 10.76 -0.66
N ASN A 88 1.33 11.02 -0.96
CA ASN A 88 2.42 10.02 -0.98
C ASN A 88 2.11 8.80 -1.86
N GLY A 89 1.23 8.96 -2.85
CA GLY A 89 0.84 7.93 -3.80
C GLY A 89 -0.04 8.50 -4.91
N PRO A 90 -0.22 7.76 -6.02
CA PRO A 90 -0.91 8.26 -7.20
C PRO A 90 -2.43 8.43 -7.01
N PRO A 91 -3.01 9.61 -7.29
CA PRO A 91 -4.47 9.82 -7.30
C PRO A 91 -5.26 8.92 -8.28
N GLY A 92 -4.59 8.32 -9.27
CA GLY A 92 -5.16 7.41 -10.27
C GLY A 92 -5.31 5.96 -9.80
N VAL A 93 -4.86 5.61 -8.59
CA VAL A 93 -4.95 4.26 -8.05
C VAL A 93 -6.31 3.99 -7.42
N VAL A 94 -6.79 2.76 -7.55
CA VAL A 94 -7.97 2.27 -6.83
C VAL A 94 -7.48 1.70 -5.51
N ASN A 95 -7.23 2.58 -4.54
CA ASN A 95 -6.86 2.19 -3.18
C ASN A 95 -7.25 3.32 -2.22
N ALA A 96 -7.16 3.09 -0.91
CA ALA A 96 -7.14 4.12 0.12
C ALA A 96 -6.03 3.77 1.12
N TRP A 97 -5.58 4.74 1.90
CA TRP A 97 -4.57 4.47 2.93
C TRP A 97 -4.63 5.49 4.07
N TYR A 98 -4.19 5.05 5.23
CA TYR A 98 -3.87 5.88 6.38
C TYR A 98 -2.36 5.87 6.65
N GLN A 99 -1.79 7.04 6.94
CA GLN A 99 -0.38 7.20 7.29
C GLN A 99 -0.27 7.63 8.76
N PRO A 100 0.11 6.72 9.68
CA PRO A 100 0.20 7.02 11.11
C PRO A 100 1.15 8.18 11.43
N GLU A 101 2.28 8.25 10.75
CA GLU A 101 3.34 9.23 10.93
C GLU A 101 2.96 10.64 10.44
N LEU A 102 1.95 10.74 9.57
CA LEU A 102 1.34 12.02 9.17
C LEU A 102 0.00 12.27 9.86
N ASN A 103 -0.54 11.29 10.59
CA ASN A 103 -1.95 11.23 10.99
C ASN A 103 -2.86 11.78 9.87
N SER A 104 -2.74 11.19 8.68
CA SER A 104 -3.49 11.55 7.48
C SER A 104 -4.22 10.35 6.90
N ILE A 105 -5.36 10.60 6.27
CA ILE A 105 -6.18 9.61 5.58
C ILE A 105 -6.39 10.06 4.13
N THR A 106 -6.17 9.15 3.18
CA THR A 106 -6.14 9.49 1.75
C THR A 106 -7.12 8.64 0.95
N PHE A 107 -7.98 9.29 0.17
CA PHE A 107 -8.94 8.69 -0.75
C PHE A 107 -8.74 9.25 -2.17
N PRO A 108 -7.89 8.64 -3.00
CA PRO A 108 -7.71 8.96 -4.42
C PRO A 108 -9.01 9.06 -5.23
N ALA A 109 -9.01 9.86 -6.28
CA ALA A 109 -10.19 10.05 -7.12
C ALA A 109 -10.60 8.77 -7.86
N ALA A 110 -9.63 7.90 -8.17
CA ALA A 110 -9.87 6.64 -8.84
C ALA A 110 -10.70 5.64 -8.03
N ILE A 111 -10.66 5.67 -6.69
CA ILE A 111 -11.51 4.83 -5.83
C ILE A 111 -12.91 5.43 -5.58
N LEU A 112 -13.08 6.74 -5.79
CA LEU A 112 -14.35 7.46 -5.59
C LEU A 112 -15.33 7.29 -6.76
N GLN A 113 -15.42 6.08 -7.31
CA GLN A 113 -16.22 5.72 -8.46
C GLN A 113 -16.91 4.37 -8.24
N ALA A 114 -17.93 4.08 -9.06
CA ALA A 114 -18.60 2.79 -8.97
C ALA A 114 -17.64 1.64 -9.35
N PRO A 115 -17.71 0.48 -8.68
CA PRO A 115 -18.73 0.10 -7.71
C PRO A 115 -18.46 0.41 -6.23
N PHE A 116 -17.40 1.14 -5.89
CA PHE A 116 -17.13 1.50 -4.48
C PHE A 116 -18.00 2.68 -4.01
N PHE A 117 -18.28 3.63 -4.89
CA PHE A 117 -19.03 4.83 -4.56
C PHE A 117 -19.83 5.39 -5.74
N ASP A 118 -21.08 5.77 -5.51
CA ASP A 118 -21.81 6.69 -6.39
C ASP A 118 -22.70 7.60 -5.55
N PRO A 119 -22.62 8.93 -5.70
CA PRO A 119 -23.41 9.87 -4.88
C PRO A 119 -24.93 9.72 -5.03
N GLY A 120 -25.40 9.01 -6.06
CA GLY A 120 -26.81 8.70 -6.31
C GLY A 120 -27.23 7.31 -5.86
N TRP A 121 -26.42 6.54 -5.14
CA TRP A 121 -26.84 5.26 -4.55
C TRP A 121 -27.44 5.42 -3.15
N PRO A 122 -28.27 4.45 -2.68
CA PRO A 122 -28.72 4.42 -1.29
C PRO A 122 -27.55 4.55 -0.30
N ALA A 123 -27.77 5.26 0.79
CA ALA A 123 -26.81 5.40 1.88
C ALA A 123 -26.33 4.04 2.38
N SER A 124 -27.22 3.05 2.52
CA SER A 124 -26.83 1.69 2.92
C SER A 124 -25.75 1.06 2.04
N ILE A 125 -25.80 1.33 0.73
CA ILE A 125 -24.82 0.81 -0.23
C ILE A 125 -23.53 1.62 -0.16
N ASN A 126 -23.60 2.95 -0.21
CA ASN A 126 -22.39 3.79 -0.12
C ASN A 126 -21.63 3.59 1.20
N PHE A 127 -22.32 3.48 2.32
CA PHE A 127 -21.70 3.17 3.61
C PHE A 127 -21.24 1.71 3.71
N GLY A 128 -21.94 0.77 3.07
CA GLY A 128 -21.54 -0.63 3.01
C GLY A 128 -20.36 -0.88 2.08
N ALA A 129 -20.02 0.03 1.17
CA ALA A 129 -18.81 -0.04 0.32
C ALA A 129 -17.78 1.00 0.77
N MET A 130 -17.83 2.22 0.22
CA MET A 130 -16.87 3.29 0.56
C MET A 130 -16.84 3.64 2.05
N GLY A 131 -17.97 3.57 2.76
CA GLY A 131 -17.99 3.81 4.22
C GLY A 131 -17.20 2.75 5.01
N ILE A 132 -17.21 1.49 4.58
CA ILE A 132 -16.37 0.43 5.17
C ILE A 132 -14.91 0.75 4.96
N ILE A 133 -14.51 1.07 3.73
CA ILE A 133 -13.13 1.41 3.40
C ILE A 133 -12.70 2.63 4.22
N ALA A 134 -13.55 3.66 4.32
CA ALA A 134 -13.22 4.83 5.13
C ALA A 134 -13.13 4.54 6.63
N GLY A 135 -13.98 3.65 7.14
CA GLY A 135 -13.90 3.15 8.50
C GLY A 135 -12.66 2.31 8.76
N HIS A 136 -12.27 1.49 7.79
CA HIS A 136 -11.07 0.65 7.80
C HIS A 136 -9.82 1.52 7.89
N GLU A 137 -9.66 2.46 6.96
CA GLU A 137 -8.53 3.41 6.97
C GLU A 137 -8.49 4.27 8.24
N LEU A 138 -9.65 4.72 8.74
CA LEU A 138 -9.68 5.44 10.02
C LEU A 138 -9.23 4.56 11.19
N THR A 139 -9.54 3.26 11.14
CA THR A 139 -9.17 2.31 12.18
C THR A 139 -7.67 1.99 12.17
N HIS A 140 -6.95 2.14 11.05
CA HIS A 140 -5.49 2.12 11.05
C HIS A 140 -4.87 3.22 11.92
N GLY A 141 -5.58 4.32 12.22
CA GLY A 141 -5.17 5.28 13.26
C GLY A 141 -5.15 4.69 14.67
N PHE A 142 -5.77 3.53 14.85
CA PHE A 142 -6.04 2.84 16.10
C PHE A 142 -5.77 1.32 15.99
N ASP A 143 -4.96 0.86 15.06
CA ASP A 143 -4.51 -0.53 15.03
C ASP A 143 -3.19 -0.71 15.81
N ASP A 144 -2.50 -1.84 15.65
CA ASP A 144 -1.25 -2.11 16.37
C ASP A 144 -0.13 -1.10 16.04
N GLU A 145 -0.08 -0.58 14.82
CA GLU A 145 0.90 0.43 14.39
C GLU A 145 0.40 1.84 14.77
N GLY A 146 -0.84 2.16 14.42
CA GLY A 146 -1.46 3.47 14.61
C GLY A 146 -1.50 3.94 16.05
N VAL A 147 -1.77 3.08 17.02
CA VAL A 147 -1.85 3.51 18.43
C VAL A 147 -0.52 4.01 19.01
N GLN A 148 0.60 3.84 18.30
CA GLN A 148 1.91 4.33 18.72
C GLN A 148 2.13 5.81 18.36
N TRP A 149 1.24 6.40 17.57
CA TRP A 149 1.34 7.77 17.06
C TRP A 149 0.23 8.65 17.62
N ASP A 150 0.58 9.88 18.01
CA ASP A 150 -0.40 10.88 18.44
C ASP A 150 -1.09 11.59 17.27
N GLY A 151 -1.90 12.61 17.58
CA GLY A 151 -2.65 13.36 16.57
C GLY A 151 -1.83 14.23 15.63
N THR A 152 -0.57 14.46 15.94
CA THR A 152 0.35 15.25 15.11
C THR A 152 1.35 14.39 14.36
N GLY A 153 1.25 13.06 14.46
CA GLY A 153 2.21 12.14 13.86
C GLY A 153 3.50 12.01 14.68
N VAL A 154 3.48 12.35 15.98
CA VAL A 154 4.62 12.10 16.87
C VAL A 154 4.49 10.69 17.45
N LEU A 155 5.57 9.92 17.37
CA LEU A 155 5.71 8.62 17.99
C LEU A 155 5.72 8.79 19.52
N SER A 156 4.55 8.66 20.14
CA SER A 156 4.36 8.86 21.57
C SER A 156 3.19 8.03 22.09
N THR A 157 3.34 7.53 23.31
CA THR A 157 2.30 6.74 23.97
C THR A 157 1.21 7.67 24.50
N TRP A 158 0.05 7.72 23.82
CA TRP A 158 -1.12 8.48 24.28
C TRP A 158 -2.12 7.64 25.10
N MET A 159 -2.00 6.30 25.06
CA MET A 159 -2.73 5.39 25.94
C MET A 159 -2.00 5.20 27.27
N ASP A 160 -2.74 5.15 28.38
CA ASP A 160 -2.18 4.69 29.64
C ASP A 160 -1.99 3.16 29.71
N ALA A 161 -1.24 2.70 30.70
CA ALA A 161 -0.86 1.29 30.83
C ALA A 161 -2.07 0.33 30.87
N ASN A 162 -3.14 0.70 31.58
CA ASN A 162 -4.35 -0.13 31.67
C ASN A 162 -5.05 -0.24 30.32
N SER A 163 -5.21 0.89 29.63
CA SER A 163 -5.82 0.94 28.29
C SER A 163 -4.96 0.18 27.27
N SER A 164 -3.63 0.27 27.36
CA SER A 164 -2.71 -0.49 26.51
C SER A 164 -2.80 -2.00 26.72
N VAL A 165 -2.95 -2.47 27.96
CA VAL A 165 -3.16 -3.91 28.25
C VAL A 165 -4.49 -4.38 27.65
N ALA A 166 -5.56 -3.61 27.83
CA ALA A 166 -6.86 -3.94 27.26
C ALA A 166 -6.84 -3.96 25.72
N PHE A 167 -6.18 -2.99 25.09
CA PHE A 167 -5.96 -3.00 23.64
C PHE A 167 -5.22 -4.26 23.18
N LYS A 168 -4.13 -4.64 23.86
CA LYS A 168 -3.37 -5.87 23.54
C LYS A 168 -4.21 -7.13 23.68
N ASN A 169 -5.12 -7.19 24.66
CA ASN A 169 -6.05 -8.32 24.80
C ASN A 169 -7.05 -8.38 23.64
N MET A 170 -7.58 -7.23 23.20
CA MET A 170 -8.46 -7.14 22.04
C MET A 170 -7.74 -7.56 20.75
N ALA A 171 -6.52 -7.05 20.52
CA ALA A 171 -5.69 -7.45 19.39
C ALA A 171 -5.33 -8.95 19.44
N SER A 172 -5.03 -9.50 20.62
CA SER A 172 -4.73 -10.93 20.77
C SER A 172 -5.93 -11.81 20.40
N CYS A 173 -7.16 -11.41 20.73
CA CYS A 173 -8.37 -12.10 20.27
C CYS A 173 -8.42 -12.20 18.75
N VAL A 174 -8.18 -11.08 18.05
CA VAL A 174 -8.19 -11.02 16.58
C VAL A 174 -7.07 -11.89 15.99
N ILE A 175 -5.86 -11.82 16.55
CA ILE A 175 -4.72 -12.66 16.15
C ILE A 175 -5.07 -14.14 16.26
N ASP A 176 -5.59 -14.55 17.42
CA ASP A 176 -5.88 -15.95 17.71
C ASP A 176 -7.00 -16.47 16.81
N GLU A 177 -8.05 -15.68 16.57
CA GLU A 177 -9.14 -16.03 15.67
C GLU A 177 -8.65 -16.24 14.24
N TYR A 178 -7.96 -15.25 13.66
CA TYR A 178 -7.54 -15.32 12.26
C TYR A 178 -6.46 -16.38 12.03
N SER A 179 -5.67 -16.72 13.05
CA SER A 179 -4.67 -17.79 12.96
C SER A 179 -5.28 -19.19 12.81
N GLN A 180 -6.58 -19.36 13.02
CA GLN A 180 -7.29 -20.63 12.79
C GLN A 180 -7.75 -20.81 11.34
N PHE A 181 -7.61 -19.80 10.49
CA PHE A 181 -8.06 -19.87 9.10
C PHE A 181 -6.98 -20.51 8.23
N CYS A 182 -7.23 -21.74 7.78
CA CYS A 182 -6.27 -22.56 7.02
C CYS A 182 -6.77 -22.91 5.61
N PRO A 183 -6.77 -21.96 4.66
CA PRO A 183 -7.28 -22.20 3.31
C PRO A 183 -6.51 -23.25 2.51
N LEU A 184 -5.26 -23.54 2.90
CA LEU A 184 -4.39 -24.49 2.19
C LEU A 184 -4.22 -25.81 2.95
N ALA A 185 -4.95 -26.02 4.04
CA ALA A 185 -4.84 -27.25 4.82
C ALA A 185 -5.18 -28.47 3.95
N GLY A 186 -4.25 -29.43 3.89
CA GLY A 186 -4.41 -30.65 3.09
C GLY A 186 -4.23 -30.46 1.58
N ILE A 187 -3.76 -29.30 1.11
CA ILE A 187 -3.47 -29.04 -0.31
C ILE A 187 -1.97 -29.22 -0.56
N THR A 188 -1.64 -30.01 -1.60
CA THR A 188 -0.26 -30.21 -2.07
C THR A 188 0.11 -29.15 -3.10
N ASN A 189 1.30 -28.57 -2.96
CA ASN A 189 1.92 -27.71 -3.96
C ASN A 189 2.38 -28.58 -5.15
N PRO A 190 1.84 -28.36 -6.36
CA PRO A 190 2.20 -29.16 -7.54
C PRO A 190 3.63 -28.88 -8.04
N GLU A 191 4.23 -27.73 -7.70
CA GLU A 191 5.58 -27.35 -8.13
C GLU A 191 6.65 -28.07 -7.30
N THR A 192 6.42 -28.22 -6.00
CA THR A 192 7.38 -28.84 -5.06
C THR A 192 7.02 -30.27 -4.67
N ASN A 193 5.78 -30.71 -4.97
CA ASN A 193 5.20 -31.98 -4.52
C ASN A 193 5.21 -32.14 -2.98
N LEU A 194 5.18 -31.02 -2.26
CA LEU A 194 5.09 -30.95 -0.80
C LEU A 194 3.77 -30.26 -0.40
N PRO A 195 3.23 -30.49 0.81
CA PRO A 195 2.12 -29.68 1.32
C PRO A 195 2.52 -28.20 1.42
N TYR A 196 1.59 -27.28 1.11
CA TYR A 196 1.83 -25.86 1.40
C TYR A 196 2.04 -25.69 2.91
N SER A 197 3.17 -25.09 3.30
CA SER A 197 3.49 -24.90 4.71
C SER A 197 4.27 -23.60 4.94
N PRO A 198 3.69 -22.59 5.61
CA PRO A 198 2.43 -22.62 6.37
C PRO A 198 1.16 -22.68 5.50
N SER A 199 0.13 -23.37 6.00
CA SER A 199 -1.18 -23.48 5.32
C SER A 199 -2.28 -22.59 5.94
N CYS A 200 -1.94 -21.89 7.03
CA CYS A 200 -2.83 -21.02 7.79
C CYS A 200 -2.39 -19.57 7.73
N ILE A 201 -3.36 -18.66 7.83
CA ILE A 201 -3.11 -17.23 7.94
C ILE A 201 -2.28 -16.98 9.20
N ASN A 202 -1.26 -16.15 9.10
CA ASN A 202 -0.53 -15.66 10.25
C ASN A 202 -1.27 -14.45 10.84
N GLY A 203 -2.11 -14.68 11.86
CA GLY A 203 -2.92 -13.62 12.47
C GLY A 203 -2.10 -12.47 13.06
N ARG A 204 -0.81 -12.67 13.40
CA ARG A 204 0.08 -11.59 13.86
C ARG A 204 0.57 -10.71 12.71
N GLN A 205 0.82 -11.31 11.56
CA GLN A 205 1.19 -10.57 10.35
C GLN A 205 0.02 -9.74 9.82
N THR A 206 -1.19 -10.30 9.88
CA THR A 206 -2.40 -9.66 9.35
C THR A 206 -3.19 -8.84 10.37
N GLN A 207 -2.67 -8.66 11.60
CA GLN A 207 -3.42 -8.08 12.70
C GLN A 207 -3.90 -6.65 12.43
N GLY A 208 -3.08 -5.79 11.80
CA GLY A 208 -3.46 -4.41 11.50
C GLY A 208 -4.68 -4.34 10.59
N GLU A 209 -4.63 -5.06 9.48
CA GLU A 209 -5.73 -5.20 8.53
C GLU A 209 -6.99 -5.82 9.14
N ASN A 210 -6.82 -6.87 9.95
CA ASN A 210 -7.97 -7.54 10.58
C ASN A 210 -8.63 -6.63 11.64
N ILE A 211 -7.84 -5.90 12.45
CA ILE A 211 -8.37 -4.89 13.39
C ILE A 211 -9.09 -3.79 12.60
N ALA A 212 -8.51 -3.33 11.49
CA ALA A 212 -9.08 -2.31 10.64
C ALA A 212 -10.41 -2.74 10.00
N ASP A 213 -10.54 -3.96 9.49
CA ASP A 213 -11.79 -4.50 8.97
C ASP A 213 -12.89 -4.57 10.04
N ASN A 214 -12.55 -5.12 11.22
CA ASN A 214 -13.48 -5.29 12.33
C ASN A 214 -13.92 -3.95 12.93
N GLY A 215 -13.01 -2.98 13.11
CA GLY A 215 -13.35 -1.64 13.58
C GLY A 215 -14.09 -0.82 12.51
N GLY A 216 -13.69 -0.97 11.25
CA GLY A 216 -14.22 -0.27 10.10
C GLY A 216 -15.70 -0.56 9.90
N ILE A 217 -16.11 -1.83 9.95
CA ILE A 217 -17.53 -2.20 9.79
C ILE A 217 -18.44 -1.60 10.86
N HIS A 218 -17.97 -1.52 12.10
CA HIS A 218 -18.72 -0.89 13.19
C HIS A 218 -18.90 0.60 12.97
N SER A 219 -17.83 1.30 12.56
CA SER A 219 -17.87 2.74 12.31
C SER A 219 -18.81 3.08 11.13
N ALA A 220 -18.71 2.32 10.03
CA ALA A 220 -19.50 2.50 8.83
C ALA A 220 -20.99 2.24 9.06
N PHE A 221 -21.34 1.14 9.74
CA PHE A 221 -22.74 0.82 10.01
C PHE A 221 -23.39 1.85 10.95
N ARG A 222 -22.68 2.31 11.99
CA ARG A 222 -23.16 3.39 12.86
C ARG A 222 -23.40 4.67 12.07
N ALA A 223 -22.47 5.05 11.18
CA ALA A 223 -22.63 6.21 10.32
C ALA A 223 -23.84 6.08 9.38
N TYR A 224 -24.04 4.90 8.79
CA TYR A 224 -25.22 4.57 7.98
C TYR A 224 -26.52 4.71 8.78
N ARG A 225 -26.62 4.09 9.96
CA ARG A 225 -27.84 4.16 10.80
C ARG A 225 -28.13 5.59 11.23
N ASN A 226 -27.11 6.39 11.53
CA ASN A 226 -27.28 7.82 11.82
C ASN A 226 -27.80 8.59 10.61
N ALA A 227 -27.25 8.35 9.41
CA ALA A 227 -27.73 8.97 8.18
C ALA A 227 -29.19 8.60 7.89
N MET A 228 -29.57 7.34 8.07
CA MET A 228 -30.95 6.86 7.93
C MET A 228 -31.89 7.49 8.97
N ASN A 229 -31.46 7.61 10.23
CA ASN A 229 -32.25 8.25 11.29
C ASN A 229 -32.47 9.75 11.02
N PHE A 230 -31.53 10.40 10.35
CA PHE A 230 -31.60 11.83 10.04
C PHE A 230 -32.41 12.13 8.77
N ASN A 231 -32.18 11.37 7.69
CA ASN A 231 -32.77 11.63 6.38
C ASN A 231 -34.04 10.80 6.10
N GLY A 232 -34.34 9.80 6.94
CA GLY A 232 -35.24 8.71 6.58
C GLY A 232 -34.56 7.65 5.71
N PRO A 233 -35.23 6.53 5.43
CA PRO A 233 -34.68 5.50 4.55
C PRO A 233 -34.73 5.97 3.10
N ASP A 234 -33.71 5.58 2.35
CA ASP A 234 -33.73 5.71 0.89
C ASP A 234 -34.85 4.88 0.26
N GLN A 235 -35.06 5.07 -1.04
CA GLN A 235 -35.95 4.20 -1.79
C GLN A 235 -35.37 2.78 -1.91
N ARG A 236 -36.25 1.79 -2.08
CA ARG A 236 -35.81 0.40 -2.33
C ARG A 236 -35.20 0.29 -3.72
N LEU A 237 -34.25 -0.64 -3.85
CA LEU A 237 -33.77 -1.06 -5.16
C LEU A 237 -34.93 -1.64 -6.00
N PRO A 238 -34.89 -1.47 -7.33
CA PRO A 238 -35.83 -2.12 -8.23
C PRO A 238 -35.51 -3.61 -8.38
N GLY A 239 -36.49 -4.37 -8.90
CA GLY A 239 -36.33 -5.78 -9.24
C GLY A 239 -36.84 -6.75 -8.18
N ASN A 240 -37.27 -7.93 -8.64
CA ASN A 240 -37.99 -8.90 -7.81
C ASN A 240 -37.14 -9.48 -6.69
N LEU A 241 -35.85 -9.72 -6.91
CA LEU A 241 -34.97 -10.29 -5.88
C LEU A 241 -34.47 -9.20 -4.93
N VAL A 242 -33.67 -8.29 -5.47
CA VAL A 242 -32.91 -7.33 -4.65
C VAL A 242 -33.76 -6.21 -4.06
N GLY A 243 -34.95 -5.93 -4.63
CA GLY A 243 -35.90 -4.98 -4.06
C GLY A 243 -36.63 -5.47 -2.79
N GLN A 244 -36.44 -6.74 -2.43
CA GLN A 244 -36.96 -7.32 -1.18
C GLN A 244 -36.01 -7.14 0.00
N PHE A 245 -34.72 -6.84 -0.24
CA PHE A 245 -33.75 -6.68 0.85
C PHE A 245 -34.03 -5.42 1.65
N THR A 246 -33.85 -5.51 2.96
CA THR A 246 -33.82 -4.32 3.84
C THR A 246 -32.54 -3.52 3.61
N HIS A 247 -32.52 -2.26 4.02
CA HIS A 247 -31.29 -1.46 3.92
C HIS A 247 -30.14 -2.00 4.79
N ASP A 248 -30.44 -2.65 5.93
CA ASP A 248 -29.42 -3.33 6.72
C ASP A 248 -28.83 -4.53 5.95
N GLN A 249 -29.67 -5.32 5.27
CA GLN A 249 -29.20 -6.42 4.41
C GLN A 249 -28.40 -5.90 3.20
N LEU A 250 -28.83 -4.79 2.59
CA LEU A 250 -28.11 -4.14 1.48
C LEU A 250 -26.74 -3.61 1.93
N PHE A 251 -26.62 -3.11 3.16
CA PHE A 251 -25.33 -2.70 3.74
C PHE A 251 -24.36 -3.88 3.79
N PHE A 252 -24.78 -5.01 4.36
CA PHE A 252 -23.91 -6.19 4.48
C PHE A 252 -23.61 -6.85 3.14
N LEU A 253 -24.59 -6.87 2.22
CA LEU A 253 -24.35 -7.31 0.85
C LEU A 253 -23.28 -6.44 0.18
N SER A 254 -23.41 -5.11 0.28
CA SER A 254 -22.43 -4.17 -0.27
C SER A 254 -21.04 -4.32 0.36
N PHE A 255 -20.98 -4.60 1.68
CA PHE A 255 -19.73 -4.93 2.38
C PHE A 255 -19.06 -6.17 1.80
N ALA A 256 -19.80 -7.25 1.55
CA ALA A 256 -19.20 -8.43 0.93
C ALA A 256 -18.82 -8.18 -0.54
N GLN A 257 -19.59 -7.36 -1.28
CA GLN A 257 -19.33 -7.08 -2.70
C GLN A 257 -17.94 -6.51 -2.96
N ILE A 258 -17.42 -5.61 -2.11
CA ILE A 258 -16.09 -5.01 -2.29
C ILE A 258 -14.94 -6.02 -2.13
N TRP A 259 -15.22 -7.19 -1.55
CA TRP A 259 -14.28 -8.30 -1.38
C TRP A 259 -14.51 -9.45 -2.37
N CYS A 260 -15.56 -9.39 -3.19
CA CYS A 260 -15.85 -10.43 -4.16
C CYS A 260 -14.74 -10.50 -5.21
N GLN A 261 -14.17 -11.69 -5.36
CA GLN A 261 -13.17 -12.00 -6.36
C GLN A 261 -13.37 -13.41 -6.90
N LEU A 262 -12.87 -13.66 -8.11
CA LEU A 262 -12.77 -15.01 -8.63
C LEU A 262 -11.87 -15.87 -7.71
N PRO A 263 -12.13 -17.19 -7.59
CA PRO A 263 -11.30 -18.07 -6.77
C PRO A 263 -9.83 -18.01 -7.18
N ASP A 264 -8.95 -17.71 -6.22
CA ASP A 264 -7.52 -17.70 -6.45
C ASP A 264 -6.95 -19.11 -6.52
N SER A 265 -5.90 -19.29 -7.31
CA SER A 265 -5.12 -20.53 -7.30
C SER A 265 -4.47 -20.74 -5.92
N PRO A 266 -4.27 -21.99 -5.46
CA PRO A 266 -3.58 -22.27 -4.20
C PRO A 266 -2.20 -21.58 -4.06
N ASN A 267 -1.43 -21.51 -5.16
CA ASN A 267 -0.15 -20.80 -5.20
C ASN A 267 -0.28 -19.30 -4.83
N ARG A 268 -1.30 -18.62 -5.37
CA ARG A 268 -1.54 -17.20 -5.08
C ARG A 268 -1.95 -16.98 -3.63
N VAL A 269 -2.80 -17.86 -3.10
CA VAL A 269 -3.17 -17.84 -1.68
C VAL A 269 -1.95 -18.08 -0.79
N TYR A 270 -1.04 -18.97 -1.21
CA TYR A 270 0.19 -19.24 -0.47
C TYR A 270 1.14 -18.04 -0.44
N GLU A 271 1.36 -17.40 -1.59
CA GLU A 271 2.15 -16.15 -1.67
C GLU A 271 1.58 -15.05 -0.76
N GLN A 272 0.25 -14.93 -0.72
CA GLN A 272 -0.44 -14.01 0.17
C GLN A 272 -0.19 -14.37 1.65
N ILE A 273 -0.37 -15.63 2.04
CA ILE A 273 -0.11 -16.12 3.41
C ILE A 273 1.32 -15.83 3.86
N LEU A 274 2.29 -15.99 2.95
CA LEU A 274 3.69 -15.79 3.28
C LEU A 274 3.97 -14.31 3.60
N SER A 275 3.55 -13.39 2.75
CA SER A 275 4.14 -12.04 2.75
C SER A 275 3.18 -10.87 2.77
N ASP A 276 1.90 -11.09 2.44
CA ASP A 276 0.91 -10.03 2.39
C ASP A 276 0.43 -9.71 3.82
N PRO A 277 0.34 -8.43 4.22
CA PRO A 277 -0.28 -8.05 5.49
C PRO A 277 -1.80 -8.27 5.49
N HIS A 278 -2.43 -8.53 4.34
CA HIS A 278 -3.87 -8.75 4.25
C HIS A 278 -4.23 -10.25 4.31
N SER A 279 -5.22 -10.57 5.14
CA SER A 279 -5.92 -11.86 5.05
C SER A 279 -6.58 -12.02 3.66
N PRO A 280 -6.69 -13.25 3.09
CA PRO A 280 -7.41 -13.45 1.85
C PRO A 280 -8.86 -12.97 1.94
N SER A 281 -9.40 -12.42 0.85
CA SER A 281 -10.67 -11.66 0.81
C SER A 281 -11.86 -12.38 1.47
N LYS A 282 -11.97 -13.71 1.31
CA LYS A 282 -13.00 -14.51 1.99
C LYS A 282 -12.96 -14.37 3.51
N TYR A 283 -11.77 -14.36 4.11
CA TYR A 283 -11.58 -14.29 5.56
C TYR A 283 -11.70 -12.87 6.10
N ARG A 284 -11.45 -11.86 5.26
CA ARG A 284 -11.79 -10.46 5.57
C ARG A 284 -13.30 -10.27 5.75
N VAL A 285 -14.12 -10.93 4.93
CA VAL A 285 -15.59 -10.97 5.13
C VAL A 285 -15.97 -11.85 6.32
N TRP A 286 -15.47 -13.09 6.35
CA TRP A 286 -15.93 -14.08 7.33
C TRP A 286 -15.56 -13.71 8.77
N GLY A 287 -14.29 -13.36 9.02
CA GLY A 287 -13.83 -12.97 10.36
C GLY A 287 -14.55 -11.73 10.87
N THR A 288 -14.71 -10.71 10.01
CA THR A 288 -15.41 -9.46 10.36
C THR A 288 -16.87 -9.69 10.75
N LEU A 289 -17.62 -10.46 9.95
CA LEU A 289 -19.05 -10.71 10.24
C LEU A 289 -19.24 -11.63 11.43
N LYS A 290 -18.31 -12.56 11.68
CA LYS A 290 -18.32 -13.41 12.87
C LYS A 290 -18.22 -12.58 14.15
N ASN A 291 -17.56 -11.42 14.09
CA ASN A 291 -17.44 -10.50 15.21
C ASN A 291 -18.53 -9.42 15.28
N TYR A 292 -19.54 -9.46 14.40
CA TYR A 292 -20.53 -8.39 14.33
C TYR A 292 -22.00 -8.84 14.51
N PRO A 293 -22.57 -8.72 15.73
CA PRO A 293 -23.95 -9.14 16.02
C PRO A 293 -25.06 -8.50 15.16
N ALA A 294 -24.84 -7.30 14.62
CA ALA A 294 -25.82 -6.64 13.75
C ALA A 294 -26.07 -7.43 12.45
N PHE A 295 -25.06 -8.14 11.94
CA PHE A 295 -25.20 -9.03 10.79
C PHE A 295 -26.17 -10.17 11.08
N GLN A 296 -26.00 -10.83 12.23
CA GLN A 296 -26.87 -11.92 12.67
C GLN A 296 -28.33 -11.47 12.75
N THR A 297 -28.56 -10.23 13.19
CA THR A 297 -29.90 -9.64 13.27
C THR A 297 -30.47 -9.33 11.88
N ALA A 298 -29.67 -8.74 10.99
CA ALA A 298 -30.12 -8.37 9.63
C ALA A 298 -30.53 -9.59 8.78
N PHE A 299 -29.88 -10.75 8.99
CA PHE A 299 -30.19 -11.99 8.27
C PHE A 299 -30.97 -13.02 9.10
N ASN A 300 -31.34 -12.67 10.33
CA ASN A 300 -32.07 -13.55 11.26
C ASN A 300 -31.38 -14.92 11.44
N CYS A 301 -30.06 -14.90 11.66
CA CYS A 301 -29.27 -16.12 11.76
C CYS A 301 -29.54 -16.90 13.05
N PRO A 302 -29.85 -18.21 12.96
CA PRO A 302 -30.01 -19.05 14.14
C PRO A 302 -28.73 -19.17 14.97
N SER A 303 -28.89 -19.34 16.28
CA SER A 303 -27.77 -19.66 17.19
C SER A 303 -27.04 -20.94 16.78
N GLY A 304 -25.72 -20.98 16.98
CA GLY A 304 -24.87 -22.14 16.64
C GLY A 304 -24.42 -22.19 15.18
N THR A 305 -24.77 -21.19 14.37
CA THR A 305 -24.22 -20.96 13.02
C THR A 305 -22.81 -20.38 13.08
N ASN A 306 -22.10 -20.41 11.94
CA ASN A 306 -20.73 -19.89 11.82
C ASN A 306 -20.57 -18.41 12.23
N TYR A 307 -21.66 -17.62 12.20
CA TYR A 307 -21.66 -16.20 12.54
C TYR A 307 -22.24 -15.87 13.91
N THR A 308 -22.74 -16.85 14.67
CA THR A 308 -23.40 -16.63 15.98
C THR A 308 -22.53 -17.11 17.16
N ASN A 309 -21.21 -17.11 16.99
CA ASN A 309 -20.28 -17.48 18.05
C ASN A 309 -20.44 -16.54 19.26
N PRO A 310 -20.77 -17.04 20.47
CA PRO A 310 -20.85 -16.19 21.66
C PRO A 310 -19.50 -15.54 22.00
N ASN A 311 -18.39 -16.19 21.63
CA ASN A 311 -17.03 -15.69 21.85
C ASN A 311 -16.53 -14.95 20.60
N HIS A 312 -16.85 -13.66 20.48
CA HIS A 312 -16.37 -12.80 19.40
C HIS A 312 -15.38 -11.75 19.91
N CYS A 313 -14.56 -11.23 19.00
CA CYS A 313 -13.60 -10.18 19.29
C CYS A 313 -14.28 -8.80 19.22
N ASN A 314 -14.35 -8.12 20.37
CA ASN A 314 -14.92 -6.78 20.49
C ASN A 314 -13.91 -5.70 20.09
N VAL A 315 -13.77 -5.46 18.78
CA VAL A 315 -12.82 -4.47 18.24
C VAL A 315 -13.38 -3.06 18.33
N TRP A 316 -12.77 -2.22 19.18
CA TRP A 316 -13.14 -0.82 19.38
C TRP A 316 -14.61 -0.58 19.79
N ILE A 317 -15.27 -1.58 20.37
CA ILE A 317 -16.65 -1.52 20.85
C ILE A 317 -16.80 -2.10 22.26
N THR A 318 -17.90 -1.76 22.92
CA THR A 318 -18.47 -2.48 24.07
C THR A 318 -19.79 -3.10 23.63
N ASP A 319 -20.15 -4.27 24.17
CA ASP A 319 -21.35 -5.05 23.82
C ASP A 319 -22.56 -4.16 23.43
N ILE A 320 -23.04 -4.30 22.19
CA ILE A 320 -24.06 -3.45 21.57
C ILE A 320 -25.42 -4.17 21.57
N LYS A 321 -26.54 -3.45 21.81
CA LYS A 321 -27.88 -3.98 21.48
C LYS A 321 -28.11 -3.91 19.95
N PRO A 322 -28.38 -5.04 19.27
CA PRO A 322 -28.39 -5.11 17.80
C PRO A 322 -29.37 -4.17 17.09
N VAL A 323 -30.46 -3.78 17.76
CA VAL A 323 -31.58 -3.04 17.14
C VAL A 323 -31.28 -1.54 17.00
N THR A 324 -30.53 -0.96 17.94
CA THR A 324 -30.36 0.50 18.03
C THR A 324 -28.95 0.96 17.70
N GLY A 325 -27.96 0.05 17.66
CA GLY A 325 -26.54 0.45 17.59
C GLY A 325 -26.05 1.18 18.85
N ILE A 326 -26.84 1.12 19.93
CA ILE A 326 -26.64 1.85 21.19
C ILE A 326 -26.42 0.83 22.34
N PRO A 327 -25.57 1.13 23.35
CA PRO A 327 -25.34 0.24 24.49
C PRO A 327 -26.60 -0.07 25.31
N PRO A 328 -26.66 -1.24 25.99
CA PRO A 328 -27.76 -1.64 26.87
C PRO A 328 -28.15 -0.64 27.96
N THR A 329 -27.20 0.20 28.39
CA THR A 329 -27.30 1.14 29.53
C THR A 329 -27.77 2.54 29.13
N THR A 330 -27.96 2.80 27.84
CA THR A 330 -28.49 4.07 27.34
C THR A 330 -30.01 4.02 27.46
N PRO A 331 -30.70 5.04 28.00
CA PRO A 331 -32.16 5.09 27.96
C PRO A 331 -32.62 4.83 26.54
N LEU A 332 -33.56 3.90 26.35
CA LEU A 332 -34.18 3.63 25.07
C LEU A 332 -34.69 4.96 24.52
N VAL A 333 -33.99 5.52 23.54
CA VAL A 333 -34.60 6.49 22.63
C VAL A 333 -35.71 5.67 21.96
N PRO A 334 -36.99 6.08 22.04
CA PRO A 334 -38.05 5.40 21.32
C PRO A 334 -37.56 5.23 19.88
N ASP A 335 -37.73 4.04 19.29
CA ASP A 335 -37.56 3.90 17.85
C ASP A 335 -38.31 5.08 17.23
N LEU A 336 -37.56 6.00 16.62
CA LEU A 336 -38.18 7.04 15.82
C LEU A 336 -39.10 6.27 14.88
N ASN A 337 -40.36 6.66 14.74
CA ASN A 337 -41.30 6.04 13.81
C ASN A 337 -40.80 6.32 12.38
N ILE A 338 -39.74 5.61 11.98
CA ILE A 338 -39.11 5.73 10.68
C ILE A 338 -40.03 4.96 9.74
N PRO A 339 -40.69 5.65 8.79
CA PRO A 339 -41.58 4.99 7.85
C PRO A 339 -40.80 3.97 7.02
N PRO A 340 -41.42 2.87 6.58
CA PRO A 340 -40.73 1.88 5.75
C PRO A 340 -40.26 2.51 4.43
N ALA A 341 -39.11 2.05 3.94
CA ALA A 341 -38.58 2.43 2.63
C ALA A 341 -39.63 2.23 1.53
N GLN A 342 -39.84 3.25 0.71
CA GLN A 342 -40.78 3.22 -0.40
C GLN A 342 -40.14 2.65 -1.68
N PRO A 343 -40.90 2.02 -2.58
CA PRO A 343 -40.38 1.62 -3.89
C PRO A 343 -39.86 2.83 -4.70
N ILE A 344 -38.81 2.64 -5.49
CA ILE A 344 -38.31 3.68 -6.38
C ILE A 344 -39.35 4.04 -7.45
N ASN A 345 -39.52 5.35 -7.70
CA ASN A 345 -40.34 5.84 -8.81
C ASN A 345 -39.54 5.74 -10.12
N SER A 346 -40.06 4.97 -11.09
CA SER A 346 -39.43 4.73 -12.40
C SER A 346 -39.22 5.99 -13.24
N SER A 347 -39.88 7.10 -12.91
CA SER A 347 -39.69 8.41 -13.55
C SER A 347 -38.59 9.27 -12.91
N SER A 348 -37.93 8.80 -11.84
CA SER A 348 -36.86 9.56 -11.17
C SER A 348 -35.54 9.52 -11.94
N ASN A 349 -34.78 10.62 -11.89
CA ASN A 349 -33.43 10.71 -12.46
C ASN A 349 -32.39 9.78 -11.79
N VAL A 350 -32.74 9.16 -10.65
CA VAL A 350 -31.89 8.22 -9.90
C VAL A 350 -32.18 6.76 -10.27
N SER A 351 -33.33 6.46 -10.91
CA SER A 351 -33.79 5.10 -11.26
C SER A 351 -32.71 4.30 -12.00
N SER A 352 -32.06 4.90 -12.99
CA SER A 352 -31.04 4.20 -13.80
C SER A 352 -29.80 3.79 -12.99
N LYS A 353 -29.43 4.52 -11.93
CA LYS A 353 -28.31 4.18 -11.05
C LYS A 353 -28.65 3.05 -10.10
N TYR A 354 -29.87 3.06 -9.55
CA TYR A 354 -30.40 1.98 -8.73
C TYR A 354 -30.58 0.70 -9.55
N GLU A 355 -31.06 0.79 -10.79
CA GLU A 355 -31.20 -0.34 -11.72
C GLU A 355 -29.84 -0.98 -12.01
N LYS A 356 -28.80 -0.19 -12.29
CA LYS A 356 -27.44 -0.70 -12.52
C LYS A 356 -26.92 -1.48 -11.31
N TYR A 357 -27.06 -0.92 -10.10
CA TYR A 357 -26.62 -1.61 -8.89
C TYR A 357 -27.47 -2.85 -8.56
N ALA A 358 -28.79 -2.77 -8.77
CA ALA A 358 -29.69 -3.90 -8.61
C ALA A 358 -29.34 -5.07 -9.53
N GLN A 359 -29.03 -4.77 -10.80
CA GLN A 359 -28.55 -5.76 -11.76
C GLN A 359 -27.21 -6.35 -11.32
N TYR A 360 -26.29 -5.50 -10.84
CA TYR A 360 -25.01 -5.94 -10.31
C TYR A 360 -25.17 -6.96 -9.16
N LEU A 361 -25.96 -6.64 -8.12
CA LEU A 361 -26.23 -7.55 -7.01
C LEU A 361 -26.91 -8.85 -7.49
N THR A 362 -27.89 -8.75 -8.39
CA THR A 362 -28.60 -9.92 -8.92
C THR A 362 -27.66 -10.90 -9.62
N ASN A 363 -26.62 -10.38 -10.28
CA ASN A 363 -25.62 -11.20 -10.98
C ASN A 363 -24.57 -11.81 -10.05
N SER A 364 -24.40 -11.29 -8.83
CA SER A 364 -23.38 -11.74 -7.88
C SER A 364 -23.92 -12.72 -6.83
N ILE A 365 -25.14 -12.48 -6.36
CA ILE A 365 -25.74 -13.21 -5.23
C ILE A 365 -26.14 -14.64 -5.64
N ASP A 366 -25.68 -15.61 -4.86
CA ASP A 366 -26.08 -17.01 -4.92
C ASP A 366 -27.10 -17.36 -3.83
N THR A 367 -28.39 -17.19 -4.15
CA THR A 367 -29.50 -17.53 -3.25
C THR A 367 -29.66 -19.02 -2.97
N THR A 368 -28.85 -19.90 -3.57
CA THR A 368 -28.82 -21.33 -3.22
C THR A 368 -27.97 -21.60 -1.97
N ARG A 369 -27.19 -20.60 -1.53
CA ARG A 369 -26.41 -20.64 -0.30
C ARG A 369 -27.18 -20.04 0.86
N ASP A 370 -26.91 -20.53 2.05
CA ASP A 370 -27.44 -19.96 3.29
C ASP A 370 -26.50 -18.83 3.76
N PRO A 371 -26.99 -17.56 3.84
CA PRO A 371 -26.19 -16.44 4.32
C PRO A 371 -25.66 -16.62 5.74
N CYS A 372 -26.31 -17.47 6.56
CA CYS A 372 -25.90 -17.76 7.92
C CYS A 372 -24.85 -18.88 8.04
N ASN A 373 -24.50 -19.56 6.94
CA ASN A 373 -23.43 -20.55 6.91
C ASN A 373 -22.18 -20.05 6.17
N ASP A 374 -22.35 -19.49 4.97
CA ASP A 374 -21.26 -18.92 4.17
C ASP A 374 -21.78 -17.66 3.44
N PHE A 375 -21.74 -16.52 4.13
CA PHE A 375 -22.18 -15.25 3.59
C PHE A 375 -21.34 -14.78 2.40
N TYR A 376 -20.04 -15.11 2.37
CA TYR A 376 -19.19 -14.81 1.22
C TYR A 376 -19.69 -15.57 -0.02
N ALA A 377 -19.98 -16.87 0.11
CA ALA A 377 -20.57 -17.65 -0.98
C ALA A 377 -21.99 -17.16 -1.34
N TYR A 378 -22.79 -16.73 -0.38
CA TYR A 378 -24.10 -16.13 -0.66
C TYR A 378 -23.99 -14.82 -1.44
N ALA A 379 -23.09 -13.92 -1.05
CA ALA A 379 -22.93 -12.62 -1.67
C ALA A 379 -22.16 -12.65 -2.99
N CYS A 380 -21.18 -13.55 -3.12
CA CYS A 380 -20.21 -13.60 -4.23
C CYS A 380 -20.28 -14.91 -5.05
N GLY A 381 -21.16 -15.87 -4.73
CA GLY A 381 -21.10 -17.22 -5.30
C GLY A 381 -21.38 -17.30 -6.81
N LYS A 382 -22.10 -16.32 -7.37
CA LYS A 382 -22.29 -16.15 -8.82
C LYS A 382 -21.42 -15.05 -9.41
N TYR A 383 -20.48 -14.50 -8.64
CA TYR A 383 -19.60 -13.45 -9.10
C TYR A 383 -18.77 -13.95 -10.29
N GLN A 384 -19.17 -13.49 -11.48
CA GLN A 384 -18.51 -13.73 -12.76
C GLN A 384 -18.03 -12.43 -13.41
N GLN A 385 -18.26 -11.30 -12.73
CA GLN A 385 -18.04 -9.97 -13.28
C GLN A 385 -16.57 -9.57 -13.13
N PRO A 386 -15.95 -9.00 -14.18
CA PRO A 386 -14.59 -8.46 -14.11
C PRO A 386 -14.61 -6.98 -13.70
N TYR A 387 -15.49 -6.53 -12.81
CA TYR A 387 -15.68 -5.06 -12.59
C TYR A 387 -15.63 -4.61 -11.12
N VAL A 388 -15.62 -5.51 -10.14
CA VAL A 388 -15.74 -5.11 -8.71
C VAL A 388 -14.53 -5.44 -7.88
N SER A 389 -13.64 -6.31 -8.37
CA SER A 389 -12.34 -6.39 -7.74
C SER A 389 -11.61 -5.05 -7.92
N ILE A 390 -10.94 -4.58 -6.86
CA ILE A 390 -10.05 -3.41 -6.91
C ILE A 390 -9.14 -3.48 -8.15
N PHE A 391 -8.64 -4.69 -8.45
CA PHE A 391 -7.76 -4.94 -9.58
C PHE A 391 -8.40 -4.64 -10.93
N ASP A 392 -9.64 -5.08 -11.14
CA ASP A 392 -10.32 -4.83 -12.41
C ASP A 392 -10.68 -3.36 -12.59
N MET A 393 -11.12 -2.68 -11.52
CA MET A 393 -11.32 -1.24 -11.55
C MET A 393 -10.04 -0.49 -11.88
N MET A 394 -8.92 -0.91 -11.29
CA MET A 394 -7.62 -0.34 -11.58
C MET A 394 -7.24 -0.54 -13.06
N ASN A 395 -7.47 -1.72 -13.63
CA ASN A 395 -7.27 -1.97 -15.06
C ASN A 395 -8.15 -1.07 -15.94
N ASN A 396 -9.42 -0.85 -15.58
CA ASN A 396 -10.30 0.05 -16.33
C ASN A 396 -9.83 1.51 -16.26
N ASN A 397 -9.32 1.95 -15.11
CA ASN A 397 -8.69 3.26 -14.98
C ASN A 397 -7.44 3.34 -15.87
N PHE A 398 -6.62 2.29 -15.95
CA PHE A 398 -5.48 2.24 -16.87
C PHE A 398 -5.88 2.30 -18.34
N VAL A 399 -6.97 1.63 -18.73
CA VAL A 399 -7.53 1.76 -20.10
C VAL A 399 -7.95 3.21 -20.36
N THR A 400 -8.61 3.84 -19.39
CA THR A 400 -9.04 5.25 -19.48
C THR A 400 -7.84 6.19 -19.60
N MET A 401 -6.81 5.99 -18.77
CA MET A 401 -5.55 6.73 -18.83
C MET A 401 -4.83 6.54 -20.17
N ALA A 402 -4.74 5.30 -20.65
CA ALA A 402 -4.12 4.99 -21.93
C ALA A 402 -4.79 5.74 -23.10
N GLN A 403 -6.13 5.82 -23.10
CA GLN A 403 -6.89 6.61 -24.07
C GLN A 403 -6.57 8.11 -23.98
N ALA A 404 -6.49 8.65 -22.76
CA ALA A 404 -6.17 10.06 -22.52
C ALA A 404 -4.72 10.45 -22.91
N MET A 405 -3.81 9.48 -22.96
CA MET A 405 -2.37 9.71 -23.21
C MET A 405 -1.93 9.49 -24.66
N GLN A 406 -2.82 9.05 -25.56
CA GLN A 406 -2.44 8.68 -26.93
C GLN A 406 -1.85 9.86 -27.75
N GLN A 407 -2.29 11.10 -27.48
CA GLN A 407 -1.87 12.28 -28.24
C GLN A 407 -1.21 13.31 -27.33
N VAL A 408 0.02 13.69 -27.69
CA VAL A 408 0.77 14.81 -27.09
C VAL A 408 0.33 16.11 -27.76
N ASN A 409 -0.26 17.04 -27.00
CA ASN A 409 -0.70 18.33 -27.53
C ASN A 409 0.33 19.41 -27.21
N ASN A 410 0.57 20.35 -28.13
CA ASN A 410 1.52 21.45 -27.91
C ASN A 410 1.03 22.46 -26.85
N GLU A 411 -0.28 22.48 -26.58
CA GLU A 411 -0.91 23.32 -25.55
C GLU A 411 -0.79 22.71 -24.15
N ASP A 412 -0.43 21.43 -24.04
CA ASP A 412 -0.23 20.76 -22.75
C ASP A 412 0.97 21.40 -22.01
N THR A 413 0.90 21.46 -20.68
CA THR A 413 2.07 21.83 -19.87
C THR A 413 3.21 20.82 -20.08
N LYS A 414 4.44 21.23 -19.78
CA LYS A 414 5.62 20.38 -19.97
C LYS A 414 5.50 19.02 -19.24
N PRO A 415 5.07 18.92 -17.97
CA PRO A 415 4.84 17.63 -17.30
C PRO A 415 3.80 16.74 -17.99
N ILE A 416 2.73 17.34 -18.53
CA ILE A 416 1.71 16.60 -19.28
C ILE A 416 2.29 16.08 -20.61
N GLN A 417 3.07 16.90 -21.33
CA GLN A 417 3.79 16.43 -22.52
C GLN A 417 4.75 15.29 -22.16
N GLN A 418 5.51 15.43 -21.08
CA GLN A 418 6.46 14.42 -20.60
C GLN A 418 5.78 13.08 -20.30
N VAL A 419 4.69 13.07 -19.51
CA VAL A 419 4.02 11.81 -19.16
C VAL A 419 3.39 11.12 -20.37
N LYS A 420 2.83 11.89 -21.32
CA LYS A 420 2.31 11.34 -22.58
C LYS A 420 3.42 10.85 -23.51
N THR A 421 4.56 11.52 -23.56
CA THR A 421 5.75 11.02 -24.25
C THR A 421 6.22 9.72 -23.62
N TYR A 422 6.33 9.66 -22.29
CA TYR A 422 6.70 8.44 -21.56
C TYR A 422 5.80 7.26 -21.93
N PHE A 423 4.48 7.46 -21.88
CA PHE A 423 3.51 6.46 -22.30
C PHE A 423 3.78 5.92 -23.72
N ASN A 424 4.02 6.83 -24.69
CA ASN A 424 4.29 6.44 -26.08
C ASN A 424 5.63 5.71 -26.27
N VAL A 425 6.70 6.15 -25.58
CA VAL A 425 8.00 5.46 -25.59
C VAL A 425 7.87 4.06 -25.01
N CYS A 426 7.16 3.93 -23.90
CA CYS A 426 6.87 2.66 -23.26
C CYS A 426 6.18 1.69 -24.22
N ARG A 427 5.07 2.11 -24.83
CA ARG A 427 4.29 1.26 -25.72
C ARG A 427 5.14 0.73 -26.88
N ASN A 428 5.86 1.64 -27.55
CA ASN A 428 6.73 1.28 -28.67
C ASN A 428 7.85 0.30 -28.26
N ALA A 429 8.36 0.42 -27.03
CA ALA A 429 9.37 -0.47 -26.50
C ALA A 429 8.81 -1.85 -26.15
N LEU A 430 7.61 -1.93 -25.54
CA LEU A 430 6.98 -3.20 -25.19
C LEU A 430 6.60 -4.03 -26.42
N ASP A 431 6.21 -3.37 -27.53
CA ASP A 431 5.91 -4.06 -28.79
C ASP A 431 7.13 -4.79 -29.39
N ASN A 432 8.34 -4.35 -29.05
CA ASN A 432 9.61 -4.91 -29.56
C ASN A 432 10.58 -5.26 -28.41
N TRP A 433 10.05 -5.61 -27.24
CA TRP A 433 10.84 -5.71 -26.00
C TRP A 433 12.01 -6.69 -26.13
N ASP A 434 11.72 -7.90 -26.62
CA ASP A 434 12.71 -8.96 -26.78
C ASP A 434 13.90 -8.49 -27.62
N ASP A 435 13.65 -7.86 -28.77
CA ASP A 435 14.72 -7.36 -29.66
C ASP A 435 15.53 -6.24 -29.01
N MET A 436 14.87 -5.37 -28.24
CA MET A 436 15.53 -4.29 -27.51
C MET A 436 16.51 -4.84 -26.46
N ILE A 437 16.13 -5.89 -25.72
CA ILE A 437 16.96 -6.45 -24.64
C ILE A 437 17.88 -7.58 -25.09
N LYS A 438 17.69 -8.15 -26.29
CA LYS A 438 18.40 -9.34 -26.80
C LYS A 438 19.91 -9.25 -26.77
N SER A 439 20.45 -8.06 -27.06
CA SER A 439 21.89 -7.80 -27.00
C SER A 439 22.46 -7.86 -25.59
N GLY A 440 21.60 -7.69 -24.58
CA GLY A 440 21.96 -7.51 -23.19
C GLY A 440 22.82 -6.28 -22.90
N SER A 441 22.95 -5.37 -23.87
CA SER A 441 23.80 -4.17 -23.74
C SER A 441 23.46 -3.31 -22.52
N GLN A 442 22.17 -3.17 -22.19
CA GLN A 442 21.72 -2.36 -21.05
C GLN A 442 22.07 -3.00 -19.70
N VAL A 443 21.77 -4.30 -19.52
CA VAL A 443 22.13 -5.00 -18.29
C VAL A 443 23.65 -5.09 -18.14
N ILE A 444 24.40 -5.34 -19.22
CA ILE A 444 25.87 -5.31 -19.19
C ILE A 444 26.38 -3.94 -18.78
N LYS A 445 25.81 -2.85 -19.31
CA LYS A 445 26.18 -1.47 -18.97
C LYS A 445 25.95 -1.17 -17.50
N HIS A 446 24.83 -1.59 -16.92
CA HIS A 446 24.56 -1.44 -15.49
C HIS A 446 25.57 -2.22 -14.64
N MET A 447 25.78 -3.51 -14.98
CA MET A 447 26.72 -4.37 -14.27
C MET A 447 28.16 -3.84 -14.33
N GLN A 448 28.65 -3.53 -15.53
CA GLN A 448 30.00 -2.99 -15.73
C GLN A 448 30.15 -1.58 -15.13
N GLY A 449 29.10 -0.76 -15.17
CA GLY A 449 29.10 0.55 -14.52
C GLY A 449 29.37 0.43 -13.02
N PHE A 450 28.64 -0.45 -12.34
CA PHE A 450 28.87 -0.76 -10.93
C PHE A 450 30.27 -1.35 -10.68
N GLN A 451 30.67 -2.37 -11.46
CA GLN A 451 31.96 -3.05 -11.30
C GLN A 451 33.15 -2.10 -11.50
N ASN A 452 33.12 -1.28 -12.55
CA ASN A 452 34.19 -0.33 -12.85
C ASN A 452 34.27 0.80 -11.81
N TYR A 453 33.13 1.25 -11.29
CA TYR A 453 33.09 2.32 -10.30
C TYR A 453 33.56 1.87 -8.91
N THR A 454 33.22 0.65 -8.53
CA THR A 454 33.43 0.13 -7.17
C THR A 454 34.61 -0.81 -7.04
N GLY A 455 35.05 -1.44 -8.14
CA GLY A 455 36.01 -2.53 -8.16
C GLY A 455 35.42 -3.89 -7.76
N VAL A 456 34.11 -3.98 -7.52
CA VAL A 456 33.43 -5.22 -7.12
C VAL A 456 33.08 -6.03 -8.37
N CYS A 457 34.08 -6.73 -8.92
CA CYS A 457 33.90 -7.65 -10.05
C CYS A 457 32.93 -8.80 -9.71
N PHE A 458 32.50 -9.57 -10.72
CA PHE A 458 31.59 -10.71 -10.55
C PHE A 458 32.36 -12.03 -10.73
N PRO A 459 32.87 -12.66 -9.66
CA PRO A 459 33.74 -13.84 -9.74
C PRO A 459 33.21 -15.00 -10.58
N LEU A 460 31.90 -15.24 -10.56
CA LEU A 460 31.28 -16.28 -11.38
C LEU A 460 31.53 -16.08 -12.89
N PHE A 461 31.62 -14.83 -13.36
CA PHE A 461 31.73 -14.49 -14.79
C PHE A 461 33.07 -13.88 -15.19
N ASP A 462 33.94 -13.55 -14.23
CA ASP A 462 35.26 -12.96 -14.47
C ASP A 462 36.37 -13.77 -13.78
N LYS A 463 37.14 -14.50 -14.59
CA LYS A 463 38.27 -15.33 -14.12
C LYS A 463 39.45 -14.52 -13.60
N ASN A 464 39.53 -13.23 -13.94
CA ASN A 464 40.56 -12.32 -13.45
C ASN A 464 40.12 -11.58 -12.19
N CYS A 465 38.89 -11.83 -11.71
CA CYS A 465 38.35 -11.18 -10.53
C CYS A 465 39.15 -11.56 -9.29
N ASN A 466 39.80 -10.56 -8.68
CA ASN A 466 40.53 -10.71 -7.42
C ASN A 466 39.65 -10.23 -6.26
N ALA A 467 38.75 -11.09 -5.79
CA ALA A 467 37.85 -10.78 -4.69
C ALA A 467 38.61 -10.76 -3.35
N ASN A 468 38.81 -9.57 -2.80
CA ASN A 468 39.34 -9.34 -1.46
C ASN A 468 38.30 -8.65 -0.60
N TRP A 469 38.47 -8.72 0.73
CA TRP A 469 37.64 -7.96 1.66
C TRP A 469 37.68 -6.47 1.32
N LEU A 470 36.50 -5.86 1.18
CA LEU A 470 36.36 -4.44 0.92
C LEU A 470 36.73 -3.66 2.17
N ASN A 471 37.58 -2.64 2.03
CA ASN A 471 37.80 -1.70 3.13
C ASN A 471 36.56 -0.81 3.34
N PRO A 472 36.44 -0.08 4.46
CA PRO A 472 35.24 0.70 4.79
C PRO A 472 34.81 1.70 3.70
N THR A 473 35.77 2.34 3.01
CA THR A 473 35.48 3.28 1.91
C THR A 473 34.99 2.55 0.66
N GLN A 474 35.59 1.42 0.30
CA GLN A 474 35.12 0.61 -0.82
C GLN A 474 33.72 0.04 -0.55
N LEU A 475 33.47 -0.43 0.66
CA LEU A 475 32.16 -0.92 1.08
C LEU A 475 31.12 0.21 1.06
N GLY A 476 31.46 1.38 1.63
CA GLY A 476 30.60 2.57 1.59
C GLY A 476 30.22 2.95 0.16
N ARG A 477 31.20 2.94 -0.76
CA ARG A 477 30.97 3.23 -2.18
C ARG A 477 30.07 2.17 -2.83
N ALA A 478 30.33 0.89 -2.58
CA ALA A 478 29.57 -0.20 -3.17
C ALA A 478 28.11 -0.19 -2.71
N LEU A 479 27.86 -0.12 -1.39
CA LEU A 479 26.51 -0.14 -0.85
C LEU A 479 25.74 1.14 -1.18
N GLY A 480 26.39 2.30 -1.07
CA GLY A 480 25.75 3.59 -1.36
C GLY A 480 25.38 3.75 -2.84
N SER A 481 26.25 3.30 -3.76
CA SER A 481 25.94 3.34 -5.20
C SER A 481 24.84 2.36 -5.59
N LEU A 482 24.78 1.17 -4.99
CA LEU A 482 23.69 0.22 -5.23
C LEU A 482 22.34 0.80 -4.78
N SER A 483 22.27 1.31 -3.54
CA SER A 483 21.03 1.86 -3.00
C SER A 483 20.61 3.19 -3.60
N GLY A 484 21.55 4.10 -3.89
CA GLY A 484 21.27 5.46 -4.35
C GLY A 484 21.33 5.66 -5.86
N GLN A 485 21.83 4.69 -6.62
CA GLN A 485 21.98 4.81 -8.07
C GLN A 485 21.40 3.65 -8.87
N ALA A 486 21.31 2.45 -8.27
CA ALA A 486 20.89 1.23 -8.96
C ALA A 486 19.57 0.62 -8.47
N LEU A 487 18.91 1.23 -7.48
CA LEU A 487 17.67 0.76 -6.83
C LEU A 487 17.84 -0.61 -6.17
N THR A 488 19.06 -0.93 -5.76
CA THR A 488 19.41 -2.24 -5.22
C THR A 488 19.82 -2.09 -3.76
N ASP A 489 18.90 -2.37 -2.85
CA ASP A 489 19.25 -2.51 -1.44
C ASP A 489 19.82 -3.90 -1.16
N THR A 490 20.80 -3.95 -0.27
CA THR A 490 21.53 -5.16 0.10
C THR A 490 21.63 -5.27 1.62
N PHE A 491 22.77 -4.90 2.20
CA PHE A 491 23.03 -5.05 3.63
C PHE A 491 22.50 -3.90 4.50
N LEU A 492 22.36 -2.70 3.90
CA LEU A 492 21.78 -1.52 4.53
C LEU A 492 20.64 -1.03 3.64
N THR A 493 19.49 -0.74 4.24
CA THR A 493 18.30 -0.30 3.51
C THR A 493 17.97 1.15 3.88
N PRO A 494 18.33 2.12 3.02
CA PRO A 494 18.03 3.50 3.26
C PRO A 494 16.61 3.86 2.81
N TYR A 495 15.91 4.64 3.62
CA TYR A 495 14.66 5.27 3.22
C TYR A 495 14.45 6.60 3.96
N ALA A 496 13.58 7.46 3.42
CA ALA A 496 13.20 8.70 4.07
C ALA A 496 11.85 8.53 4.75
N ASP A 497 11.66 9.17 5.90
CA ASP A 497 10.38 9.22 6.59
C ASP A 497 10.31 10.50 7.44
N THR A 498 9.16 10.77 8.04
CA THR A 498 9.03 11.80 9.06
C THR A 498 10.03 11.54 10.20
N ASN A 499 10.47 12.59 10.86
CA ASN A 499 11.24 12.44 12.08
C ASN A 499 10.28 11.99 13.19
N TRP A 500 10.21 10.68 13.45
CA TRP A 500 9.18 10.08 14.30
C TRP A 500 9.06 10.73 15.69
N LYS A 501 10.15 11.28 16.26
CA LYS A 501 10.12 11.93 17.58
C LYS A 501 10.04 13.46 17.53
N ASP A 502 10.35 14.07 16.40
CA ASP A 502 10.33 15.53 16.24
C ASP A 502 9.80 15.98 14.85
N PRO A 503 8.59 15.55 14.44
CA PRO A 503 8.03 15.87 13.13
C PRO A 503 7.58 17.33 12.99
N GLN A 504 7.61 18.10 14.09
CA GLN A 504 7.27 19.53 14.14
C GLN A 504 8.52 20.42 14.36
N GLY A 505 9.70 19.79 14.46
CA GLY A 505 10.97 20.47 14.68
C GLY A 505 11.56 21.09 13.40
N PRO A 506 12.80 21.60 13.47
CA PRO A 506 13.48 22.22 12.33
C PRO A 506 13.87 21.22 11.22
N HIS A 507 13.83 19.92 11.54
CA HIS A 507 14.09 18.79 10.65
C HIS A 507 12.94 17.75 10.79
N PRO A 508 11.76 18.04 10.20
CA PRO A 508 10.56 17.22 10.33
C PRO A 508 10.66 15.87 9.59
N TYR A 509 11.72 15.63 8.84
CA TYR A 509 12.02 14.38 8.14
C TYR A 509 13.44 13.91 8.50
N ALA A 510 13.65 12.60 8.45
CA ALA A 510 14.94 11.97 8.72
C ALA A 510 15.25 10.88 7.69
N LEU A 511 16.55 10.62 7.50
CA LEU A 511 17.02 9.42 6.83
C LEU A 511 16.99 8.26 7.83
N PHE A 512 16.47 7.11 7.41
CA PHE A 512 16.50 5.86 8.14
C PHE A 512 17.42 4.88 7.42
N VAL A 513 18.21 4.13 8.18
CA VAL A 513 19.03 3.01 7.72
C VAL A 513 18.58 1.77 8.46
N ASP A 514 18.01 0.85 7.70
CA ASP A 514 17.38 -0.36 8.20
C ASP A 514 18.22 -1.62 7.93
N GLN A 515 17.77 -2.74 8.50
CA GLN A 515 18.34 -4.08 8.34
C GLN A 515 18.46 -4.50 6.85
N PRO A 516 19.20 -5.59 6.55
CA PRO A 516 19.37 -6.06 5.18
C PRO A 516 18.06 -6.32 4.42
N THR A 517 18.04 -5.95 3.14
CA THR A 517 17.00 -6.36 2.17
C THR A 517 17.38 -7.68 1.52
N LEU A 518 16.46 -8.63 1.48
CA LEU A 518 16.63 -9.98 0.92
C LEU A 518 16.12 -10.07 -0.54
N ALA A 519 16.35 -11.17 -1.26
CA ALA A 519 15.80 -11.29 -2.61
C ALA A 519 14.29 -11.55 -2.57
N ASN A 520 13.84 -12.26 -1.53
CA ASN A 520 12.44 -12.56 -1.23
C ASN A 520 12.04 -11.98 0.14
N PRO A 521 10.74 -11.92 0.45
CA PRO A 521 10.29 -11.58 1.80
C PRO A 521 10.93 -12.46 2.87
N TRP A 522 11.25 -11.90 4.04
CA TRP A 522 11.94 -12.57 5.16
C TRP A 522 11.40 -13.97 5.48
N ILE A 523 10.08 -14.13 5.50
CA ILE A 523 9.38 -15.38 5.81
C ILE A 523 9.73 -16.55 4.87
N TYR A 524 10.17 -16.28 3.64
CA TYR A 524 10.58 -17.32 2.68
C TYR A 524 11.78 -18.12 3.19
N TYR A 525 12.60 -17.51 4.03
CA TYR A 525 13.82 -18.10 4.60
C TYR A 525 13.58 -18.75 5.96
N ILE A 526 12.34 -18.74 6.46
CA ILE A 526 11.97 -19.26 7.78
C ILE A 526 11.20 -20.57 7.61
N ASP A 527 11.48 -21.54 8.47
CA ASP A 527 10.74 -22.81 8.44
C ASP A 527 9.32 -22.62 9.00
N PRO A 528 8.30 -23.29 8.42
CA PRO A 528 8.43 -24.37 7.43
C PRO A 528 8.51 -23.94 5.95
N ALA A 529 8.35 -22.65 5.62
CA ALA A 529 8.34 -22.18 4.24
C ALA A 529 9.67 -22.45 3.51
N TRP A 530 10.80 -22.24 4.20
CA TRP A 530 12.13 -22.50 3.62
C TRP A 530 12.32 -23.94 3.17
N THR A 531 11.86 -24.89 3.99
CA THR A 531 11.91 -26.33 3.68
C THR A 531 11.23 -26.64 2.35
N GLU A 532 10.11 -25.97 2.06
CA GLU A 532 9.37 -26.11 0.79
C GLU A 532 10.04 -25.37 -0.38
N LEU A 533 10.55 -24.16 -0.14
CA LEU A 533 10.89 -23.20 -1.20
C LEU A 533 12.35 -23.20 -1.63
N GLN A 534 13.28 -23.71 -0.82
CA GLN A 534 14.73 -23.61 -1.06
C GLN A 534 15.16 -24.18 -2.42
N ALA A 535 14.61 -25.32 -2.85
CA ALA A 535 15.01 -25.96 -4.11
C ALA A 535 14.56 -25.13 -5.32
N SER A 536 13.34 -24.62 -5.27
CA SER A 536 12.81 -23.69 -6.28
C SER A 536 13.59 -22.38 -6.30
N TYR A 537 14.02 -21.88 -5.14
CA TYR A 537 14.84 -20.69 -5.04
C TYR A 537 16.21 -20.87 -5.71
N GLN A 538 16.90 -21.98 -5.43
CA GLN A 538 18.17 -22.32 -6.07
C GLN A 538 18.04 -22.38 -7.59
N ALA A 539 17.01 -23.05 -8.10
CA ALA A 539 16.75 -23.19 -9.53
C ALA A 539 16.57 -21.82 -10.21
N GLN A 540 15.89 -20.87 -9.56
CA GLN A 540 15.70 -19.52 -10.07
C GLN A 540 17.02 -18.72 -10.13
N ILE A 541 17.88 -18.82 -9.11
CA ILE A 541 19.20 -18.17 -9.13
C ILE A 541 20.07 -18.74 -10.24
N VAL A 542 20.15 -20.06 -10.36
CA VAL A 542 20.95 -20.71 -11.41
C VAL A 542 20.46 -20.29 -12.79
N GLN A 543 19.15 -20.23 -12.99
CA GLN A 543 18.58 -19.78 -14.24
C GLN A 543 18.94 -18.32 -14.55
N LEU A 544 18.87 -17.42 -13.56
CA LEU A 544 19.29 -16.03 -13.72
C LEU A 544 20.75 -15.95 -14.21
N PHE A 545 21.63 -16.77 -13.63
CA PHE A 545 23.03 -16.85 -14.06
C PHE A 545 23.21 -17.43 -15.46
N GLN A 546 22.45 -18.46 -15.83
CA GLN A 546 22.49 -19.02 -17.19
C GLN A 546 22.05 -17.98 -18.24
N ASN A 547 21.01 -17.19 -17.95
CA ASN A 547 20.57 -16.11 -18.83
C ASN A 547 21.65 -15.03 -18.98
N PHE A 548 22.31 -14.65 -17.89
CA PHE A 548 23.41 -13.68 -17.95
C PHE A 548 24.64 -14.23 -18.67
N ALA A 549 25.00 -15.50 -18.46
CA ALA A 549 26.05 -16.18 -19.21
C ALA A 549 25.78 -16.16 -20.71
N TYR A 550 24.53 -16.40 -21.11
CA TYR A 550 24.11 -16.34 -22.51
C TYR A 550 24.34 -14.95 -23.12
N VAL A 551 23.90 -13.90 -22.42
CA VAL A 551 24.11 -12.50 -22.82
C VAL A 551 25.59 -12.14 -22.92
N LEU A 552 26.42 -12.65 -22.02
CA LEU A 552 27.87 -12.48 -22.06
C LEU A 552 28.60 -13.37 -23.07
N ASN A 553 27.86 -14.27 -23.75
CA ASN A 553 28.42 -15.31 -24.63
C ASN A 553 29.46 -16.21 -23.94
N ILE A 554 29.23 -16.53 -22.66
CA ILE A 554 30.07 -17.42 -21.87
C ILE A 554 29.50 -18.84 -21.91
N THR A 555 30.24 -19.77 -22.52
CA THR A 555 29.88 -21.19 -22.64
C THR A 555 30.72 -22.12 -21.76
N THR A 556 31.70 -21.57 -21.04
CA THR A 556 32.67 -22.37 -20.27
C THR A 556 32.22 -22.74 -18.86
N LEU A 557 31.14 -22.13 -18.36
CA LEU A 557 30.60 -22.41 -17.02
C LEU A 557 29.75 -23.69 -17.03
N THR A 558 29.96 -24.53 -16.02
CA THR A 558 29.23 -25.77 -15.82
C THR A 558 28.05 -25.58 -14.86
N MET A 559 27.13 -26.54 -14.83
CA MET A 559 26.03 -26.54 -13.87
C MET A 559 26.53 -26.55 -12.41
N ASN A 560 27.68 -27.17 -12.14
CA ASN A 560 28.30 -27.17 -10.82
C ASN A 560 28.75 -25.77 -10.39
N ASP A 561 29.30 -24.99 -11.32
CA ASP A 561 29.73 -23.60 -11.05
C ASP A 561 28.53 -22.74 -10.64
N TYR A 562 27.43 -22.82 -11.39
CA TYR A 562 26.20 -22.09 -11.06
C TYR A 562 25.61 -22.54 -9.72
N ASN A 563 25.53 -23.86 -9.48
CA ASN A 563 24.96 -24.40 -8.25
C ASN A 563 25.77 -24.00 -7.01
N ASN A 564 27.10 -24.04 -7.07
CA ASN A 564 27.95 -23.69 -5.93
C ASN A 564 27.75 -22.22 -5.54
N VAL A 565 27.79 -21.31 -6.52
CA VAL A 565 27.58 -19.87 -6.25
C VAL A 565 26.14 -19.59 -5.80
N ALA A 566 25.15 -20.28 -6.36
CA ALA A 566 23.76 -20.15 -5.91
C ALA A 566 23.59 -20.60 -4.45
N MET A 567 24.18 -21.73 -4.05
CA MET A 567 24.15 -22.20 -2.67
C MET A 567 24.85 -21.25 -1.71
N ASP A 568 26.02 -20.69 -2.09
CA ASP A 568 26.72 -19.71 -1.27
C ASP A 568 25.89 -18.44 -1.04
N ILE A 569 25.22 -17.95 -2.09
CA ILE A 569 24.29 -16.81 -2.01
C ILE A 569 23.08 -17.14 -1.13
N MET A 570 22.48 -18.31 -1.31
CA MET A 570 21.34 -18.73 -0.49
C MET A 570 21.72 -18.85 0.99
N ASN A 571 22.88 -19.44 1.28
CA ASN A 571 23.39 -19.55 2.66
C ASN A 571 23.60 -18.17 3.28
N LEU A 572 24.17 -17.22 2.52
CA LEU A 572 24.30 -15.83 2.97
C LEU A 572 22.93 -15.21 3.23
N GLU A 573 21.95 -15.34 2.33
CA GLU A 573 20.61 -14.78 2.56
C GLU A 573 19.89 -15.41 3.74
N VAL A 574 20.07 -16.71 3.99
CA VAL A 574 19.55 -17.38 5.19
C VAL A 574 20.17 -16.79 6.47
N ILE A 575 21.48 -16.53 6.48
CA ILE A 575 22.15 -15.84 7.61
C ILE A 575 21.59 -14.43 7.77
N LEU A 576 21.45 -13.68 6.66
CA LEU A 576 20.88 -12.34 6.69
C LEU A 576 19.46 -12.33 7.27
N ALA A 577 18.63 -13.31 6.90
CA ALA A 577 17.25 -13.41 7.35
C ALA A 577 17.10 -13.92 8.79
N ARG A 578 17.85 -14.95 9.17
CA ARG A 578 17.68 -15.64 10.46
C ARG A 578 18.47 -15.00 11.59
N GLU A 579 19.62 -14.38 11.30
CA GLU A 579 20.53 -13.86 12.31
C GLU A 579 20.62 -12.33 12.30
N LEU A 580 20.63 -11.73 11.11
CA LEU A 580 20.88 -10.29 10.91
C LEU A 580 19.61 -9.48 10.60
N SER A 581 18.45 -10.11 10.66
CA SER A 581 17.16 -9.45 10.56
C SER A 581 16.35 -9.67 11.83
N THR A 582 15.48 -8.73 12.12
CA THR A 582 14.47 -8.84 13.17
C THR A 582 13.14 -9.21 12.52
N ASP A 583 12.34 -10.07 13.17
CA ASP A 583 11.04 -10.49 12.66
C ASP A 583 10.05 -9.32 12.59
N GLU A 584 9.09 -9.39 11.66
CA GLU A 584 8.13 -8.29 11.44
C GLU A 584 7.27 -7.96 12.66
N ILE A 585 7.00 -8.92 13.55
CA ILE A 585 6.16 -8.70 14.73
C ILE A 585 6.90 -7.82 15.73
N THR A 586 8.17 -8.13 16.00
CA THR A 586 9.03 -7.32 16.83
C THR A 586 9.25 -5.94 16.20
N ARG A 587 9.35 -5.88 14.85
CA ARG A 587 9.54 -4.64 14.08
C ARG A 587 8.36 -3.67 14.11
N ARG A 588 7.16 -4.13 14.48
CA ARG A 588 5.99 -3.28 14.71
C ARG A 588 6.07 -2.43 15.98
N ASN A 589 7.08 -2.61 16.85
CA ASN A 589 7.34 -1.67 17.95
C ASN A 589 8.32 -0.57 17.49
N PHE A 590 7.78 0.54 17.01
CA PHE A 590 8.55 1.60 16.34
C PHE A 590 9.55 2.29 17.29
N ALA A 591 9.21 2.42 18.58
CA ALA A 591 10.03 3.14 19.55
C ALA A 591 11.44 2.54 19.72
N ARG A 592 11.57 1.21 19.60
CA ARG A 592 12.87 0.51 19.68
C ARG A 592 13.71 0.73 18.41
N SER A 593 13.07 0.98 17.27
CA SER A 593 13.76 1.21 15.99
C SER A 593 14.15 2.66 15.78
N TYR A 594 13.80 3.57 16.70
CA TYR A 594 14.26 4.94 16.65
C TYR A 594 15.55 5.10 17.47
N ASN A 595 16.69 4.96 16.80
CA ASN A 595 18.01 5.19 17.40
C ASN A 595 18.74 6.27 16.60
N LEU A 596 18.80 7.48 17.17
CA LEU A 596 19.42 8.65 16.56
C LEU A 596 20.94 8.56 16.60
N PHE A 597 21.59 8.77 15.46
CA PHE A 597 23.03 8.89 15.32
C PHE A 597 23.37 10.14 14.51
N THR A 598 24.47 10.78 14.85
CA THR A 598 25.21 11.65 13.92
C THR A 598 26.22 10.82 13.13
N VAL A 599 26.66 11.31 11.97
CA VAL A 599 27.78 10.71 11.21
C VAL A 599 28.99 10.42 12.10
N ASP A 600 29.36 11.34 13.00
CA ASP A 600 30.52 11.15 13.89
C ASP A 600 30.31 10.08 14.96
N THR A 601 29.11 9.91 15.48
CA THR A 601 28.80 8.81 16.41
C THR A 601 28.72 7.46 15.67
N ALA A 602 28.11 7.44 14.47
CA ALA A 602 28.01 6.23 13.66
C ALA A 602 29.39 5.70 13.23
N LYS A 603 30.33 6.58 12.87
CA LYS A 603 31.73 6.19 12.57
C LYS A 603 32.40 5.43 13.72
N LYS A 604 32.12 5.82 14.97
CA LYS A 604 32.70 5.19 16.16
C LYS A 604 32.05 3.84 16.46
N ASN A 605 30.75 3.73 16.22
CA ASN A 605 29.96 2.54 16.56
C ASN A 605 29.98 1.49 15.43
N TYR A 606 30.08 1.92 14.18
CA TYR A 606 29.95 1.07 13.00
C TYR A 606 31.08 1.39 12.01
N SER A 607 32.32 1.10 12.41
CA SER A 607 33.53 1.44 11.65
C SER A 607 33.78 0.52 10.44
N PHE A 608 32.95 -0.49 10.23
CA PHE A 608 33.05 -1.39 9.08
C PHE A 608 32.74 -0.69 7.75
N ILE A 609 32.05 0.46 7.79
CA ILE A 609 31.68 1.26 6.63
C ILE A 609 32.07 2.73 6.84
N ASP A 610 32.50 3.38 5.76
CA ASP A 610 32.77 4.81 5.74
C ASP A 610 31.48 5.60 5.43
N TRP A 611 30.77 6.03 6.48
CA TRP A 611 29.47 6.70 6.39
C TRP A 611 29.44 7.93 5.47
N PRO A 612 30.42 8.86 5.51
CA PRO A 612 30.48 9.97 4.54
C PRO A 612 30.52 9.49 3.09
N THR A 613 31.31 8.46 2.78
CA THR A 613 31.34 7.90 1.41
C THR A 613 30.00 7.26 1.07
N TYR A 614 29.39 6.50 1.98
CA TYR A 614 28.08 5.90 1.77
C TYR A 614 27.00 6.96 1.45
N PHE A 615 26.90 8.02 2.26
CA PHE A 615 25.92 9.09 2.05
C PHE A 615 26.20 9.90 0.79
N LYS A 616 27.46 10.17 0.46
CA LYS A 616 27.81 10.82 -0.80
C LYS A 616 27.27 10.06 -2.01
N GLU A 617 27.41 8.73 -2.04
CA GLU A 617 26.87 7.93 -3.13
C GLU A 617 25.33 7.84 -3.09
N LEU A 618 24.75 7.76 -1.89
CA LEU A 618 23.31 7.66 -1.69
C LEU A 618 22.57 8.90 -2.20
N PHE A 619 23.11 10.08 -1.90
CA PHE A 619 22.48 11.38 -2.20
C PHE A 619 22.96 11.99 -3.52
N VAL A 620 23.65 11.25 -4.39
CA VAL A 620 24.26 11.81 -5.61
C VAL A 620 23.24 12.47 -6.55
N TYR A 621 21.98 12.02 -6.53
CA TYR A 621 20.89 12.57 -7.32
C TYR A 621 19.97 13.52 -6.55
N ALA A 622 20.22 13.75 -5.25
CA ALA A 622 19.46 14.73 -4.46
C ALA A 622 19.88 16.17 -4.80
N GLN A 623 19.12 17.16 -4.33
CA GLN A 623 19.49 18.58 -4.47
C GLN A 623 20.85 18.88 -3.83
N TYR A 624 21.52 19.92 -4.32
CA TYR A 624 22.84 20.33 -3.84
C TYR A 624 22.83 20.67 -2.34
N GLU A 625 21.74 21.28 -1.88
CA GLU A 625 21.49 21.60 -0.47
C GLU A 625 21.44 20.34 0.39
N VAL A 626 20.75 19.29 -0.09
CA VAL A 626 20.69 17.97 0.58
C VAL A 626 22.08 17.36 0.62
N GLN A 627 22.79 17.32 -0.50
CA GLN A 627 24.16 16.78 -0.55
C GLN A 627 25.10 17.53 0.41
N THR A 628 24.97 18.85 0.52
CA THR A 628 25.80 19.66 1.43
C THR A 628 25.45 19.38 2.89
N TYR A 629 24.17 19.24 3.20
CA TYR A 629 23.66 18.92 4.54
C TYR A 629 24.08 17.51 4.99
N THR A 630 23.93 16.50 4.15
CA THR A 630 24.19 15.09 4.51
C THR A 630 25.68 14.74 4.58
N ASN A 631 26.54 15.60 4.03
CA ASN A 631 28.00 15.46 4.14
C ASN A 631 28.58 16.06 5.45
N GLN A 632 27.76 16.70 6.29
CA GLN A 632 28.25 17.28 7.54
C GLN A 632 28.49 16.20 8.60
N PRO A 633 29.50 16.36 9.49
CA PRO A 633 29.77 15.41 10.58
C PRO A 633 28.64 15.27 11.61
N ASP A 634 27.83 16.31 11.75
CA ASP A 634 26.67 16.39 12.63
C ASP A 634 25.35 16.01 11.94
N PHE A 635 25.37 15.58 10.67
CA PHE A 635 24.18 15.08 10.00
C PHE A 635 23.56 13.93 10.79
N GLU A 636 22.29 14.10 11.16
CA GLU A 636 21.51 13.16 11.96
C GLU A 636 20.72 12.18 11.08
N PHE A 637 20.75 10.91 11.46
CA PHE A 637 19.98 9.84 10.84
C PHE A 637 19.62 8.75 11.85
N ILE A 638 18.66 7.90 11.49
CA ILE A 638 18.14 6.85 12.36
C ILE A 638 18.70 5.50 11.94
N VAL A 639 19.27 4.75 12.88
CA VAL A 639 19.61 3.32 12.69
C VAL A 639 18.54 2.47 13.34
N MET A 640 17.84 1.66 12.55
CA MET A 640 16.67 0.94 13.07
C MET A 640 17.03 -0.23 13.98
N GLU A 641 17.93 -1.10 13.53
CA GLU A 641 18.25 -2.34 14.23
C GLU A 641 19.72 -2.33 14.67
N THR A 642 20.04 -1.50 15.67
CA THR A 642 21.44 -1.23 16.09
C THR A 642 22.27 -2.48 16.36
N ASN A 643 21.73 -3.47 17.07
CA ASN A 643 22.39 -4.75 17.32
C ASN A 643 22.65 -5.52 16.00
N LYS A 644 21.66 -5.56 15.10
CA LYS A 644 21.81 -6.22 13.80
C LYS A 644 22.84 -5.51 12.92
N THR A 645 22.90 -4.18 12.97
CA THR A 645 23.91 -3.37 12.27
C THR A 645 25.33 -3.64 12.81
N ASP A 646 25.50 -3.83 14.11
CA ASP A 646 26.79 -4.21 14.71
C ASP A 646 27.23 -5.61 14.25
N MET A 647 26.34 -6.60 14.37
CA MET A 647 26.58 -7.97 13.90
C MET A 647 26.93 -8.02 12.39
N LEU A 648 26.28 -7.17 11.59
CA LEU A 648 26.56 -7.04 10.16
C LEU A 648 28.00 -6.58 9.90
N GLY A 649 28.54 -5.68 10.73
CA GLY A 649 29.96 -5.30 10.67
C GLY A 649 30.90 -6.48 10.89
N GLY A 650 30.52 -7.42 11.75
CA GLY A 650 31.21 -8.69 11.91
C GLY A 650 31.17 -9.55 10.65
N LEU A 651 30.04 -9.62 9.94
CA LEU A 651 29.89 -10.40 8.71
C LEU A 651 30.72 -9.83 7.53
N LEU A 652 30.79 -8.51 7.41
CA LEU A 652 31.37 -7.84 6.24
C LEU A 652 32.89 -7.60 6.33
N THR A 653 33.57 -8.25 7.27
CA THR A 653 35.01 -8.08 7.50
C THR A 653 35.76 -9.42 7.47
N SER A 654 37.10 -9.34 7.39
CA SER A 654 37.98 -10.52 7.34
C SER A 654 37.94 -11.39 8.60
N THR A 655 37.40 -10.87 9.70
CA THR A 655 37.25 -11.57 10.98
C THR A 655 35.85 -12.17 11.16
N ASN A 656 35.08 -12.34 10.08
CA ASN A 656 33.71 -12.84 10.18
C ASN A 656 33.64 -14.26 10.75
N ASN A 657 32.66 -14.47 11.63
CA ASN A 657 32.38 -15.78 12.25
C ASN A 657 31.31 -16.58 11.49
N TYR A 658 30.95 -16.13 10.28
CA TYR A 658 29.85 -16.67 9.48
C TYR A 658 30.32 -17.61 8.36
N ASN A 659 31.63 -17.87 8.27
CA ASN A 659 32.27 -18.63 7.19
C ASN A 659 31.98 -18.07 5.79
N ILE A 660 31.74 -16.76 5.70
CA ILE A 660 31.57 -16.06 4.42
C ILE A 660 32.94 -15.61 3.94
N ASN A 661 33.21 -15.80 2.65
CA ASN A 661 34.45 -15.37 2.02
C ASN A 661 34.19 -14.16 1.07
N PRO A 662 35.25 -13.43 0.66
CA PRO A 662 35.10 -12.28 -0.24
C PRO A 662 34.44 -12.60 -1.59
N THR A 663 34.68 -13.80 -2.12
CA THR A 663 34.09 -14.26 -3.39
C THR A 663 32.57 -14.35 -3.27
N THR A 664 32.05 -14.90 -2.18
CA THR A 664 30.60 -14.94 -1.88
C THR A 664 30.03 -13.53 -1.78
N LEU A 665 30.72 -12.60 -1.10
CA LEU A 665 30.28 -11.20 -0.98
C LEU A 665 30.20 -10.51 -2.36
N PHE A 666 31.22 -10.66 -3.21
CA PHE A 666 31.25 -10.06 -4.54
C PHE A 666 30.16 -10.64 -5.46
N ASN A 667 30.00 -11.96 -5.44
CA ASN A 667 28.93 -12.64 -6.17
C ASN A 667 27.56 -12.17 -5.68
N TYR A 668 27.37 -12.01 -4.36
CA TYR A 668 26.10 -11.54 -3.78
C TYR A 668 25.74 -10.13 -4.23
N LEU A 669 26.65 -9.16 -4.11
CA LEU A 669 26.39 -7.77 -4.53
C LEU A 669 26.02 -7.68 -6.01
N ASN A 670 26.74 -8.41 -6.87
CA ASN A 670 26.43 -8.47 -8.30
C ASN A 670 25.13 -9.24 -8.59
N PHE A 671 24.84 -10.33 -7.87
CA PHE A 671 23.56 -11.04 -7.96
C PHE A 671 22.39 -10.12 -7.61
N ARG A 672 22.51 -9.33 -6.55
CA ARG A 672 21.48 -8.36 -6.12
C ARG A 672 21.24 -7.27 -7.15
N LEU A 673 22.30 -6.80 -7.81
CA LEU A 673 22.15 -5.88 -8.93
C LEU A 673 21.45 -6.57 -10.11
N LEU A 674 21.89 -7.77 -10.49
CA LEU A 674 21.36 -8.51 -11.62
C LEU A 674 19.87 -8.89 -11.45
N ILE A 675 19.46 -9.34 -10.27
CA ILE A 675 18.06 -9.69 -9.98
C ILE A 675 17.16 -8.44 -9.94
N THR A 676 17.67 -7.29 -9.49
CA THR A 676 16.93 -6.02 -9.52
C THR A 676 16.63 -5.59 -10.97
N HIS A 677 17.61 -5.77 -11.86
CA HIS A 677 17.52 -5.38 -13.27
C HIS A 677 17.18 -6.55 -14.22
N GLN A 678 16.60 -7.62 -13.68
CA GLN A 678 16.30 -8.82 -14.48
C GLN A 678 15.26 -8.59 -15.59
N ASP A 679 14.41 -7.57 -15.47
CA ASP A 679 13.38 -7.27 -16.47
C ASP A 679 14.00 -6.90 -17.84
N ILE A 680 15.24 -6.40 -17.83
CA ILE A 680 16.03 -6.08 -19.03
C ILE A 680 17.07 -7.16 -19.37
N LEU A 681 17.03 -8.32 -18.71
CA LEU A 681 17.89 -9.46 -19.00
C LEU A 681 17.20 -10.41 -19.98
N TYR A 682 17.80 -10.60 -21.16
CA TYR A 682 17.23 -11.47 -22.18
C TYR A 682 17.28 -12.96 -21.78
N SER A 683 16.22 -13.68 -22.16
CA SER A 683 16.05 -15.12 -21.93
C SER A 683 15.76 -15.84 -23.26
N PRO A 684 16.67 -16.69 -23.77
CA PRO A 684 16.59 -17.24 -25.13
C PRO A 684 15.65 -18.43 -25.32
N SER A 685 15.22 -19.14 -24.28
CA SER A 685 14.36 -20.32 -24.43
C SER A 685 12.96 -20.10 -23.87
N SER A 686 11.95 -20.69 -24.52
CA SER A 686 10.56 -20.66 -24.06
C SER A 686 10.37 -21.38 -22.72
N MET A 687 11.15 -22.42 -22.43
CA MET A 687 11.22 -23.03 -21.09
C MET A 687 11.77 -22.04 -20.06
N PHE A 688 12.83 -21.31 -20.42
CA PHE A 688 13.41 -20.30 -19.52
C PHE A 688 12.45 -19.12 -19.34
N LYS A 689 11.74 -18.66 -20.37
CA LYS A 689 10.70 -17.61 -20.28
C LYS A 689 9.55 -17.98 -19.33
N ALA A 690 9.19 -19.25 -19.26
CA ALA A 690 8.10 -19.75 -18.40
C ALA A 690 8.50 -19.88 -16.92
N SER A 691 9.78 -20.09 -16.61
CA SER A 691 10.33 -20.13 -15.24
C SER A 691 10.99 -18.81 -14.80
N THR A 692 11.36 -17.92 -15.73
CA THR A 692 11.56 -16.47 -15.47
C THR A 692 10.23 -15.74 -15.29
N LYS A 693 9.13 -16.44 -14.99
CA LYS A 693 7.95 -15.82 -14.40
C LYS A 693 8.46 -15.11 -13.14
N LYS A 694 8.63 -13.80 -13.31
CA LYS A 694 9.29 -12.81 -12.45
C LYS A 694 9.27 -13.27 -11.00
N TRP A 695 10.42 -13.15 -10.32
CA TRP A 695 10.48 -13.18 -8.86
C TRP A 695 9.22 -12.52 -8.34
N LYS A 696 8.42 -13.30 -7.60
CA LYS A 696 7.00 -13.00 -7.43
C LYS A 696 6.78 -11.75 -6.59
N HIS A 697 7.86 -11.13 -6.09
CA HIS A 697 7.86 -9.93 -5.27
C HIS A 697 8.82 -8.89 -5.85
N ARG A 698 8.42 -7.62 -5.79
CA ARG A 698 9.30 -6.47 -5.99
C ARG A 698 9.39 -5.70 -4.69
N LEU A 699 10.55 -5.09 -4.44
CA LEU A 699 10.69 -4.15 -3.33
C LEU A 699 10.03 -2.84 -3.75
N HIS A 700 8.88 -2.53 -3.16
CA HIS A 700 8.25 -1.23 -3.30
C HIS A 700 8.93 -0.24 -2.35
N LYS A 701 9.40 0.87 -2.92
CA LYS A 701 10.02 1.96 -2.18
C LYS A 701 9.10 3.17 -2.24
N PRO A 702 8.25 3.38 -1.22
CA PRO A 702 7.45 4.58 -1.16
C PRO A 702 8.36 5.80 -0.96
N VAL A 703 7.85 6.99 -1.27
CA VAL A 703 8.56 8.26 -1.06
C VAL A 703 8.84 8.48 0.43
N LEU A 704 7.85 8.18 1.27
CA LEU A 704 7.95 8.18 2.72
C LEU A 704 7.58 6.81 3.27
N GLY A 705 8.28 6.39 4.31
CA GLY A 705 8.00 5.16 5.03
C GLY A 705 8.85 3.97 4.60
N ARG A 706 8.74 2.90 5.38
CA ARG A 706 9.60 1.72 5.25
C ARG A 706 9.28 0.95 3.95
N PRO A 707 10.29 0.54 3.16
CA PRO A 707 10.10 -0.34 2.00
C PRO A 707 9.44 -1.66 2.36
N ARG A 708 8.56 -2.16 1.49
CA ARG A 708 7.83 -3.44 1.65
C ARG A 708 7.92 -4.26 0.38
N TYR A 709 7.85 -5.59 0.52
CA TYR A 709 7.70 -6.46 -0.65
C TYR A 709 6.26 -6.43 -1.13
N GLU A 710 6.09 -6.25 -2.42
CA GLU A 710 4.78 -6.32 -3.08
C GLU A 710 4.75 -7.46 -4.09
N PRO A 711 3.69 -8.29 -4.10
CA PRO A 711 3.51 -9.30 -5.11
C PRO A 711 3.44 -8.68 -6.51
N VAL A 712 4.20 -9.24 -7.46
CA VAL A 712 4.13 -8.88 -8.88
C VAL A 712 2.81 -9.40 -9.43
N ARG A 713 1.82 -8.52 -9.49
CA ARG A 713 0.51 -8.85 -10.07
C ARG A 713 0.68 -9.05 -11.57
N LYS A 714 0.33 -10.24 -12.06
CA LYS A 714 0.21 -10.46 -13.51
C LYS A 714 -0.98 -9.65 -14.00
N GLN A 715 -0.71 -8.63 -14.82
CA GLN A 715 -1.74 -8.10 -15.69
C GLN A 715 -2.27 -9.25 -16.55
N LYS A 716 -3.59 -9.31 -16.70
CA LYS A 716 -4.28 -10.35 -17.48
C LYS A 716 -3.60 -10.40 -18.85
N ASP A 717 -3.08 -11.56 -19.26
CA ASP A 717 -2.43 -11.76 -20.57
C ASP A 717 -3.41 -11.33 -21.68
N SER A 718 -3.34 -10.06 -22.01
CA SER A 718 -4.03 -9.45 -23.13
C SER A 718 -3.01 -9.52 -24.25
N THR A 719 -3.11 -10.54 -25.08
CA THR A 719 -2.29 -10.74 -26.30
C THR A 719 -2.55 -9.67 -27.37
N ASN A 720 -3.09 -8.51 -26.98
CA ASN A 720 -3.55 -7.42 -27.84
C ASN A 720 -2.87 -6.12 -27.39
N ASP A 721 -2.72 -5.15 -28.31
CA ASP A 721 -2.22 -3.77 -28.13
C ASP A 721 -2.69 -3.09 -26.81
N ILE A 722 -3.92 -3.40 -26.37
CA ILE A 722 -4.49 -2.91 -25.10
C ILE A 722 -3.66 -3.31 -23.87
N GLY A 723 -3.04 -4.49 -23.86
CA GLY A 723 -2.25 -4.99 -22.72
C GLY A 723 -1.00 -4.15 -22.46
N ASN A 724 -0.23 -3.88 -23.52
CA ASN A 724 0.95 -3.00 -23.46
C ASN A 724 0.55 -1.58 -23.05
N GLN A 725 -0.58 -1.09 -23.56
CA GLN A 725 -1.12 0.22 -23.18
C GLN A 725 -1.47 0.30 -21.68
N ILE A 726 -2.13 -0.72 -21.12
CA ILE A 726 -2.45 -0.79 -19.69
C ILE A 726 -1.16 -0.80 -18.85
N GLN A 727 -0.16 -1.61 -19.23
CA GLN A 727 1.13 -1.67 -18.53
C GLN A 727 1.85 -0.32 -18.55
N CYS A 728 1.84 0.38 -19.68
CA CYS A 728 2.46 1.69 -19.80
C CYS A 728 1.69 2.79 -19.05
N ALA A 729 0.36 2.71 -19.01
CA ALA A 729 -0.45 3.61 -18.18
C ALA A 729 -0.13 3.42 -16.69
N GLU A 730 -0.03 2.17 -16.22
CA GLU A 730 0.40 1.86 -14.85
C GLU A 730 1.81 2.41 -14.56
N ALA A 731 2.78 2.18 -15.46
CA ALA A 731 4.14 2.69 -15.28
C ALA A 731 4.18 4.22 -15.18
N THR A 732 3.42 4.93 -16.02
CA THR A 732 3.32 6.39 -15.94
C THR A 732 2.66 6.89 -14.65
N MET A 733 1.70 6.13 -14.11
CA MET A 733 1.06 6.42 -12.83
C MET A 733 2.05 6.27 -11.67
N ASN A 734 2.91 5.26 -11.70
CA ASN A 734 3.88 5.02 -10.62
C ASN A 734 5.07 6.00 -10.69
N ASP A 735 5.62 6.27 -11.88
CA ASP A 735 6.84 7.07 -12.02
C ASP A 735 6.59 8.58 -12.19
N MET A 736 5.39 8.97 -12.66
CA MET A 736 4.98 10.36 -12.87
C MET A 736 3.59 10.63 -12.31
N GLN A 737 3.37 10.24 -11.05
CA GLN A 737 2.05 10.16 -10.43
C GLN A 737 1.16 11.41 -10.52
N TYR A 738 1.69 12.61 -10.32
CA TYR A 738 0.88 13.83 -10.33
C TYR A 738 0.60 14.34 -11.75
N ALA A 739 1.56 14.18 -12.68
CA ALA A 739 1.32 14.48 -14.09
C ALA A 739 0.32 13.50 -14.72
N ASN A 740 0.46 12.20 -14.41
CA ASN A 740 -0.52 11.18 -14.79
C ASN A 740 -1.91 11.49 -14.20
N ALA A 741 -1.98 11.83 -12.91
CA ALA A 741 -3.22 12.20 -12.25
C ALA A 741 -3.89 13.40 -12.94
N ARG A 742 -3.14 14.46 -13.27
CA ARG A 742 -3.67 15.61 -14.01
C ARG A 742 -4.34 15.18 -15.32
N VAL A 743 -3.69 14.31 -16.10
CA VAL A 743 -4.26 13.75 -17.34
C VAL A 743 -5.54 12.96 -17.08
N PHE A 744 -5.51 12.05 -16.08
CA PHE A 744 -6.66 11.22 -15.73
C PHE A 744 -7.86 12.08 -15.31
N ILE A 745 -7.63 13.06 -14.46
CA ILE A 745 -8.64 13.94 -13.90
C ILE A 745 -9.25 14.87 -14.95
N ASP A 746 -8.45 15.46 -15.83
CA ASP A 746 -8.97 16.27 -16.94
C ASP A 746 -9.83 15.44 -17.90
N TRP A 747 -9.54 14.14 -18.03
CA TRP A 747 -10.35 13.21 -18.82
C TRP A 747 -11.67 12.82 -18.15
N ILE A 748 -11.63 12.37 -16.89
CA ILE A 748 -12.85 11.91 -16.19
C ILE A 748 -13.74 13.06 -15.70
N TYR A 749 -13.17 14.25 -15.53
CA TYR A 749 -13.87 15.48 -15.13
C TYR A 749 -13.51 16.62 -16.08
N PRO A 750 -14.00 16.65 -17.33
CA PRO A 750 -13.66 17.71 -18.28
C PRO A 750 -14.18 19.07 -17.83
N ILE A 751 -13.41 20.12 -18.12
CA ILE A 751 -13.74 21.52 -17.82
C ILE A 751 -14.99 21.98 -18.60
N ALA A 752 -15.18 21.47 -19.82
CA ALA A 752 -16.34 21.78 -20.63
C ALA A 752 -17.61 21.05 -20.12
N GLY A 753 -18.60 21.81 -19.66
CA GLY A 753 -19.95 21.30 -19.35
C GLY A 753 -20.20 20.92 -17.88
N THR A 754 -20.12 21.89 -16.95
CA THR A 754 -20.81 21.91 -15.62
C THR A 754 -20.63 20.74 -14.62
N ASN A 755 -19.92 19.65 -14.95
CA ASN A 755 -19.90 18.45 -14.11
C ASN A 755 -19.01 18.56 -12.87
N ARG A 756 -17.93 19.36 -12.91
CA ARG A 756 -17.06 19.56 -11.74
C ARG A 756 -17.88 20.10 -10.56
N SER A 757 -18.49 21.29 -10.68
CA SER A 757 -19.29 21.91 -9.61
C SER A 757 -20.32 20.94 -9.01
N ARG A 758 -21.04 20.19 -9.86
CA ARG A 758 -22.06 19.24 -9.42
C ARG A 758 -21.52 18.08 -8.58
N ILE A 759 -20.33 17.58 -8.91
CA ILE A 759 -19.66 16.51 -8.14
C ILE A 759 -19.21 17.06 -6.78
N ARG A 760 -18.58 18.22 -6.77
CA ARG A 760 -18.20 18.88 -5.51
C ARG A 760 -19.42 19.15 -4.63
N ASP A 761 -20.50 19.69 -5.18
CA ASP A 761 -21.75 19.94 -4.44
C ASP A 761 -22.37 18.65 -3.89
N SER A 762 -22.30 17.54 -4.63
CA SER A 762 -22.86 16.25 -4.20
C SER A 762 -22.06 15.64 -3.05
N VAL A 763 -20.73 15.65 -3.15
CA VAL A 763 -19.84 15.16 -2.08
C VAL A 763 -19.90 16.08 -0.86
N GLN A 764 -20.01 17.40 -1.08
CA GLN A 764 -20.15 18.40 -0.02
C GLN A 764 -21.43 18.16 0.80
N LYS A 765 -22.56 17.87 0.15
CA LYS A 765 -23.83 17.54 0.85
C LYS A 765 -23.71 16.31 1.74
N ILE A 766 -22.98 15.28 1.31
CA ILE A 766 -22.74 14.09 2.12
C ILE A 766 -21.86 14.44 3.33
N ALA A 767 -20.77 15.17 3.11
CA ALA A 767 -19.90 15.65 4.18
C ALA A 767 -20.66 16.51 5.20
N ASP A 768 -21.53 17.41 4.74
CA ASP A 768 -22.38 18.24 5.58
C ASP A 768 -23.41 17.41 6.36
N SER A 769 -24.02 16.40 5.74
CA SER A 769 -24.94 15.48 6.41
C SER A 769 -24.27 14.69 7.54
N ILE A 770 -23.02 14.25 7.32
CA ILE A 770 -22.20 13.59 8.35
C ILE A 770 -21.93 14.55 9.51
N VAL A 771 -21.49 15.78 9.22
CA VAL A 771 -21.24 16.83 10.21
C VAL A 771 -22.50 17.12 11.05
N ILE A 772 -23.66 17.23 10.42
CA ILE A 772 -24.94 17.44 11.12
C ILE A 772 -25.31 16.22 11.96
N GLY A 773 -25.11 15.01 11.45
CA GLY A 773 -25.32 13.76 12.19
C GLY A 773 -24.49 13.71 13.49
N PHE A 774 -23.21 14.12 13.42
CA PHE A 774 -22.35 14.22 14.60
C PHE A 774 -22.86 15.24 15.63
N ARG A 775 -23.39 16.39 15.20
CA ARG A 775 -23.99 17.37 16.12
C ARG A 775 -25.21 16.79 16.84
N SER A 776 -26.10 16.12 16.10
CA SER A 776 -27.28 15.46 16.67
C SER A 776 -26.90 14.37 17.68
N MET A 777 -25.83 13.61 17.42
CA MET A 777 -25.30 12.66 18.40
C MET A 777 -24.86 13.36 19.68
N ILE A 778 -24.14 14.49 19.59
CA ILE A 778 -23.70 15.26 20.76
C ILE A 778 -24.89 15.79 21.56
N ASP A 779 -25.97 16.22 20.90
CA ASP A 779 -27.20 16.65 21.56
C ASP A 779 -27.75 15.54 22.47
N GLN A 780 -27.71 14.29 22.00
CA GLN A 780 -28.23 13.12 22.70
C GLN A 780 -27.31 12.56 23.79
N ILE A 781 -26.06 13.04 23.89
CA ILE A 781 -25.12 12.59 24.92
C ILE A 781 -25.45 13.22 26.28
N TYR A 782 -26.05 12.45 27.19
CA TYR A 782 -26.50 12.95 28.51
C TYR A 782 -25.38 13.12 29.54
N TRP A 783 -24.21 12.50 29.34
CA TRP A 783 -23.08 12.57 30.28
C TRP A 783 -22.12 13.74 29.99
N MET A 784 -22.26 14.43 28.84
CA MET A 784 -21.47 15.62 28.51
C MET A 784 -22.06 16.87 29.16
N SER A 785 -21.22 17.65 29.83
CA SER A 785 -21.59 18.98 30.28
C SER A 785 -21.92 19.90 29.10
N PHE A 786 -22.73 20.93 29.32
CA PHE A 786 -23.03 21.94 28.30
C PHE A 786 -21.76 22.56 27.70
N VAL A 787 -20.75 22.83 28.53
CA VAL A 787 -19.46 23.39 28.09
C VAL A 787 -18.73 22.42 27.15
N SER A 788 -18.72 21.13 27.48
CA SER A 788 -18.12 20.09 26.64
C SER A 788 -18.85 19.92 25.31
N LYS A 789 -20.20 19.98 25.33
CA LYS A 789 -21.00 19.95 24.09
C LYS A 789 -20.69 21.14 23.20
N LYS A 790 -20.60 22.34 23.78
CA LYS A 790 -20.21 23.55 23.05
C LYS A 790 -18.84 23.43 22.41
N GLY A 791 -17.83 22.95 23.15
CA GLY A 791 -16.50 22.71 22.59
C GLY A 791 -16.50 21.68 21.45
N ALA A 792 -17.34 20.64 21.55
CA ALA A 792 -17.52 19.66 20.48
C ALA A 792 -18.20 20.26 19.24
N TYR A 793 -19.21 21.13 19.40
CA TYR A 793 -19.81 21.85 18.27
C TYR A 793 -18.82 22.81 17.60
N ASP A 794 -18.10 23.63 18.39
CA ASP A 794 -17.14 24.61 17.87
C ASP A 794 -16.08 23.94 16.99
N LYS A 795 -15.72 22.71 17.34
CA LYS A 795 -14.76 21.90 16.60
C LYS A 795 -15.35 21.27 15.34
N ILE A 796 -16.57 20.74 15.41
CA ILE A 796 -17.29 20.23 14.24
C ILE A 796 -17.46 21.36 13.20
N ASP A 797 -17.79 22.57 13.66
CA ASP A 797 -18.00 23.74 12.80
C ASP A 797 -16.71 24.24 12.15
N LYS A 798 -15.56 24.00 12.77
CA LYS A 798 -14.24 24.39 12.27
C LYS A 798 -13.54 23.29 11.47
N LEU A 799 -14.22 22.18 11.19
CA LEU A 799 -13.68 21.16 10.30
C LEU A 799 -13.41 21.77 8.92
N VAL A 800 -12.14 21.80 8.52
CA VAL A 800 -11.75 22.11 7.15
C VAL A 800 -12.24 20.98 6.24
N LYS A 801 -12.95 21.34 5.18
CA LYS A 801 -13.56 20.41 4.22
C LYS A 801 -12.90 20.62 2.86
N ASN A 802 -12.01 19.72 2.48
CA ASN A 802 -11.46 19.67 1.13
C ASN A 802 -12.31 18.69 0.32
N VAL A 803 -13.14 19.19 -0.60
CA VAL A 803 -14.14 18.40 -1.31
C VAL A 803 -13.89 18.44 -2.80
N ALA A 804 -13.44 17.31 -3.34
CA ALA A 804 -13.14 17.06 -4.75
C ALA A 804 -12.02 17.93 -5.35
N PHE A 805 -12.14 19.26 -5.37
CA PHE A 805 -11.16 20.18 -5.96
C PHE A 805 -11.31 21.64 -5.46
N PRO A 806 -10.30 22.53 -5.62
CA PRO A 806 -10.37 23.95 -5.25
C PRO A 806 -11.40 24.79 -6.00
N ASP A 807 -11.89 25.88 -5.40
CA ASP A 807 -12.91 26.74 -6.03
C ASP A 807 -12.45 27.35 -7.35
N PHE A 808 -11.16 27.69 -7.47
CA PHE A 808 -10.65 28.40 -8.64
C PHE A 808 -10.72 27.59 -9.94
N ILE A 809 -10.72 26.26 -9.87
CA ILE A 809 -10.79 25.40 -11.06
C ILE A 809 -12.21 25.23 -11.62
N THR A 810 -13.22 25.78 -10.94
CA THR A 810 -14.61 25.82 -11.46
C THR A 810 -14.82 26.94 -12.48
N ASN A 811 -13.83 27.84 -12.63
CA ASN A 811 -13.92 29.02 -13.46
C ASN A 811 -12.77 29.08 -14.47
N ASN A 812 -13.10 28.94 -15.76
CA ASN A 812 -12.15 28.95 -16.87
C ASN A 812 -11.26 30.20 -16.92
N THR A 813 -11.73 31.34 -16.39
CA THR A 813 -10.97 32.60 -16.40
C THR A 813 -9.84 32.62 -15.35
N GLN A 814 -9.91 31.77 -14.32
CA GLN A 814 -8.89 31.65 -13.28
C GLN A 814 -7.84 30.57 -13.60
N LEU A 815 -8.13 29.68 -14.56
CA LEU A 815 -7.16 28.70 -15.07
C LEU A 815 -6.19 29.30 -16.11
N GLN A 816 -6.50 30.49 -16.63
CA GLN A 816 -5.73 31.16 -17.70
C GLN A 816 -4.88 32.34 -17.20
N ASN A 817 -4.98 32.70 -15.92
CA ASN A 817 -4.20 33.75 -15.25
C ASN A 817 -3.39 33.12 -14.11
#